data_AF-A0A2A2Y5J1-F1
#
_entry.id   AF-A0A2A2Y5J1-F1
#
_cell.length_a   1.000
_cell.length_b   1.000
_cell.length_c   1.000
_cell.angle_alpha   90.00
_cell.angle_beta   90.00
_cell.angle_gamma   90.00
#
_symmetry.space_group_name_H-M   'P 1'
#
loop_
_entity.id
_entity.type
_entity.pdbx_description
1 polymer ?
#
loop_
_entity_poly.entity_id
_entity_poly.type
_entity_poly.pdbx_seq_one_letter_code
_entity_poly.pdbx_strand_id
1 'polypeptide(L)'
;MNDPERIFEMDFLRATEGAALMAHRWMGRGDKEAADADACDAIRGMFDLMDMRGEVVIGEGIKDEAPGIFKGEKVGTWAENSPQFHIALDPVDGTTNVSKGMGNAVSCIAAAMPSSCGENALEDIPAFYMEKLAYPEPVRRAFMADSSLPISVEAPTEEVIKITAKILGKDVRDVVVMVLDRPRNAGYIDAIRRIGAKLRMISDGDIAGRLSGPLGTAPDCVARASGIQQWITSNQLAFRGGRIRFQRSASGPRYDWSGAVPGSSAATIAAAADIIAAGGMRISFDYVPTNNTSDNWINVSVGMEASFDGQAINDGGTDYGVLLRNNGGTQRFKNGNATTGANFPATTTTRHVEYLYAFSSFGDGSNVRAKVIVDGLEVATDTFTLGGNANEFYFVVECAEVGTLVDNLTVTTIPTIYSYALTGTSFISGIEEGTSIGTMSSETYAKGPESSAYTLVSGTGDEDNAKFTIAGDQILAGSYDFTQDAHGTQYFVRIQGTGNLTGGTQQKELVLTLIKDDDADDLLDSWELTFADELTDLNGLGTGTGPGAGTGDFDGDGITDYQEFQYSRSTYPTISPILADTDGDTLDDSDEIAGAGSRPPTNPILADTDRDGLNDGAETNTGVFVSATNTGTNPTLVDTDLDGARDSFEIEKNSNPTDITSRPALPSAFGLFALTDDASSGLSTDITYTHKISGGGAATINGVTLEELNPVLTPTNFTWTVSASIGAEINPITNGTWLPATGNVTGPGLLDMLGGFTYNTYGGPGGFQTYTLSGLTVGETYKLKIFIRPWDLVGASSRPIDFEFINGATTDTPFGSLVTDRPGVVLNNGNDHSAYYVCYTYVAESTDLMIRATVPIGSLPASGSFHLYGLTNEVVPQVSTDLLVTGTSRDASSNFIINYKGAASTTYNVTKSPDLVTPFGPLTTPLTTTTDAAGVGQAIIPATETAEAREFYRIEE
;
A
#
# COMPACT_ATOMS: atom_id res chain seq x y z
N MET A 1 6.22 -0.87 13.49
CA MET A 1 5.71 0.52 13.37
C MET A 1 6.69 1.19 12.43
N ASN A 2 6.33 1.21 11.15
CA ASN A 2 7.28 1.52 10.08
C ASN A 2 7.38 3.04 9.94
N ASP A 3 8.61 3.52 9.80
CA ASP A 3 8.95 4.91 9.56
C ASP A 3 9.16 5.05 8.04
N PRO A 4 8.17 5.51 7.26
CA PRO A 4 8.26 5.55 5.80
C PRO A 4 9.43 6.38 5.30
N GLU A 5 9.83 7.46 5.98
CA GLU A 5 11.00 8.27 5.58
C GLU A 5 12.30 7.44 5.59
N ARG A 6 12.44 6.50 6.54
CA ARG A 6 13.57 5.56 6.61
C ARG A 6 13.53 4.42 5.61
N ILE A 7 12.38 4.14 5.00
CA ILE A 7 12.28 3.10 3.97
C ILE A 7 12.89 3.60 2.65
N PHE A 8 12.63 4.87 2.30
CA PHE A 8 13.09 5.47 1.03
C PHE A 8 14.44 6.20 1.12
N GLU A 9 15.01 6.42 2.31
CA GLU A 9 16.31 7.10 2.52
C GLU A 9 17.43 6.55 1.61
N MET A 10 17.53 5.22 1.49
CA MET A 10 18.55 4.55 0.68
C MET A 10 18.30 4.65 -0.83
N ASP A 11 17.06 4.89 -1.26
CA ASP A 11 16.69 5.01 -2.67
C ASP A 11 16.84 6.45 -3.17
N PHE A 12 16.55 7.44 -2.34
CA PHE A 12 16.96 8.83 -2.61
C PHE A 12 18.49 8.96 -2.69
N LEU A 13 19.24 8.23 -1.85
CA LEU A 13 20.70 8.16 -1.96
C LEU A 13 21.12 7.61 -3.33
N ARG A 14 20.57 6.47 -3.75
CA ARG A 14 20.85 5.86 -5.08
C ARG A 14 20.54 6.79 -6.25
N ALA A 15 19.46 7.57 -6.18
CA ALA A 15 19.14 8.57 -7.20
C ALA A 15 20.26 9.62 -7.32
N THR A 16 20.74 10.17 -6.21
CA THR A 16 21.88 11.12 -6.22
C THR A 16 23.21 10.48 -6.62
N GLU A 17 23.45 9.21 -6.29
CA GLU A 17 24.62 8.45 -6.78
C GLU A 17 24.57 8.25 -8.30
N GLY A 18 23.40 7.93 -8.84
CA GLY A 18 23.15 7.80 -10.28
C GLY A 18 23.46 9.09 -11.03
N ALA A 19 22.85 10.21 -10.61
CA ALA A 19 23.14 11.54 -11.17
C ALA A 19 24.62 11.90 -11.09
N ALA A 20 25.26 11.71 -9.94
CA ALA A 20 26.69 12.01 -9.78
C ALA A 20 27.58 11.18 -10.70
N LEU A 21 27.29 9.88 -10.90
CA LEU A 21 28.02 9.00 -11.81
C LEU A 21 27.85 9.38 -13.28
N MET A 22 26.66 9.88 -13.65
CA MET A 22 26.35 10.31 -15.02
C MET A 22 26.96 11.69 -15.33
N ALA A 23 26.74 12.69 -14.47
CA ALA A 23 27.39 14.01 -14.55
C ALA A 23 28.93 13.92 -14.58
N HIS A 24 29.53 12.98 -13.83
CA HIS A 24 30.98 12.77 -13.83
C HIS A 24 31.58 12.49 -15.22
N ARG A 25 30.81 11.88 -16.14
CA ARG A 25 31.26 11.58 -17.51
C ARG A 25 31.62 12.86 -18.29
N TRP A 26 30.97 13.96 -17.95
CA TRP A 26 31.11 15.29 -18.58
C TRP A 26 32.17 16.18 -17.91
N MET A 27 32.84 15.67 -16.86
CA MET A 27 33.85 16.41 -16.12
C MET A 27 34.97 16.93 -17.04
N GLY A 28 35.13 18.26 -17.08
CA GLY A 28 36.16 18.94 -17.87
C GLY A 28 35.92 18.99 -19.38
N ARG A 29 34.74 18.57 -19.88
CA ARG A 29 34.43 18.52 -21.33
C ARG A 29 33.92 19.83 -21.93
N GLY A 30 33.68 20.85 -21.12
CA GLY A 30 33.16 22.16 -21.55
C GLY A 30 31.65 22.19 -21.80
N ASP A 31 30.97 21.04 -21.73
CA ASP A 31 29.53 20.90 -21.89
C ASP A 31 28.86 20.84 -20.51
N LYS A 32 28.05 21.86 -20.20
CA LYS A 32 27.35 21.99 -18.92
C LYS A 32 25.90 21.51 -18.99
N GLU A 33 25.30 21.55 -20.18
CA GLU A 33 23.89 21.21 -20.41
C GLU A 33 23.73 19.70 -20.55
N ALA A 34 24.63 19.04 -21.29
CA ALA A 34 24.64 17.58 -21.35
C ALA A 34 24.98 16.93 -20.00
N ALA A 35 25.80 17.60 -19.16
CA ALA A 35 26.11 17.12 -17.81
C ALA A 35 24.90 17.13 -16.88
N ASP A 36 23.97 18.06 -17.10
CA ASP A 36 22.76 18.27 -16.32
C ASP A 36 21.64 17.33 -16.79
N ALA A 37 21.45 17.24 -18.11
CA ALA A 37 20.51 16.34 -18.76
C ALA A 37 20.75 14.87 -18.37
N ASP A 38 22.00 14.38 -18.48
CA ASP A 38 22.40 13.03 -18.09
C ASP A 38 22.17 12.76 -16.58
N ALA A 39 22.21 13.79 -15.73
CA ALA A 39 21.96 13.68 -14.30
C ALA A 39 20.46 13.64 -13.98
N CYS A 40 19.66 14.46 -14.67
CA CYS A 40 18.21 14.47 -14.59
C CYS A 40 17.63 13.12 -15.02
N ASP A 41 18.10 12.56 -16.14
CA ASP A 41 17.70 11.25 -16.65
C ASP A 41 18.00 10.13 -15.63
N ALA A 42 19.17 10.15 -15.00
CA ALA A 42 19.57 9.18 -14.00
C ALA A 42 18.70 9.22 -12.72
N ILE A 43 18.24 10.40 -12.30
CA ILE A 43 17.32 10.55 -11.17
C ILE A 43 15.91 10.08 -11.55
N ARG A 44 15.42 10.40 -12.76
CA ARG A 44 14.13 9.91 -13.26
C ARG A 44 14.08 8.39 -13.29
N GLY A 45 15.05 7.74 -13.94
CA GLY A 45 15.10 6.28 -14.04
C GLY A 45 15.25 5.55 -12.70
N MET A 46 15.67 6.24 -11.63
CA MET A 46 15.60 5.71 -10.26
C MET A 46 14.19 5.90 -9.67
N PHE A 47 13.56 7.07 -9.85
CA PHE A 47 12.19 7.31 -9.40
C PHE A 47 11.17 6.39 -10.06
N ASP A 48 11.34 6.02 -11.33
CA ASP A 48 10.46 5.07 -12.04
C ASP A 48 10.38 3.69 -11.35
N LEU A 49 11.35 3.37 -10.49
CA LEU A 49 11.45 2.12 -9.73
C LEU A 49 11.03 2.26 -8.25
N MET A 50 10.59 3.44 -7.81
CA MET A 50 10.27 3.73 -6.41
C MET A 50 8.76 3.77 -6.18
N ASP A 51 8.26 2.92 -5.28
CA ASP A 51 6.84 2.82 -4.91
C ASP A 51 6.35 3.97 -4.02
N MET A 52 6.44 5.20 -4.55
CA MET A 52 6.08 6.45 -3.91
C MET A 52 5.17 7.31 -4.78
N ARG A 53 4.50 8.28 -4.15
CA ARG A 53 3.80 9.39 -4.81
C ARG A 53 4.61 10.67 -4.60
N GLY A 54 5.65 10.87 -5.40
CA GLY A 54 6.50 12.05 -5.35
C GLY A 54 5.92 13.21 -6.15
N GLU A 55 5.87 14.40 -5.56
CA GLU A 55 5.57 15.65 -6.24
C GLU A 55 6.76 16.61 -6.09
N VAL A 56 7.29 17.10 -7.22
CA VAL A 56 8.45 17.99 -7.24
C VAL A 56 8.01 19.41 -6.91
N VAL A 57 8.34 19.88 -5.71
CA VAL A 57 8.03 21.23 -5.23
C VAL A 57 9.14 22.23 -5.59
N ILE A 58 10.38 21.76 -5.68
CA ILE A 58 11.53 22.51 -6.21
C ILE A 58 12.28 21.58 -7.16
N GLY A 59 12.44 21.98 -8.41
CA GLY A 59 13.20 21.24 -9.41
C GLY A 59 14.19 22.15 -10.12
N GLU A 60 14.69 21.68 -11.26
CA GLU A 60 15.44 22.54 -12.17
C GLU A 60 14.62 23.77 -12.53
N GLY A 61 15.26 24.94 -12.47
CA GLY A 61 14.59 26.21 -12.71
C GLY A 61 14.18 26.33 -14.18
N ILE A 62 13.20 27.20 -14.48
CA ILE A 62 12.87 27.56 -15.87
C ILE A 62 14.03 28.39 -16.44
N LYS A 63 15.03 27.70 -16.98
CA LYS A 63 16.21 28.26 -17.60
C LYS A 63 16.61 27.43 -18.82
N ASP A 64 16.39 28.03 -19.98
CA ASP A 64 17.06 27.68 -21.23
C ASP A 64 16.78 26.26 -21.79
N GLU A 65 15.51 25.94 -22.11
CA GLU A 65 15.07 24.83 -23.01
C GLU A 65 15.67 23.42 -22.78
N ALA A 66 16.28 23.15 -21.63
CA ALA A 66 16.99 21.91 -21.34
C ALA A 66 16.06 20.85 -20.71
N PRO A 67 16.28 19.54 -20.99
CA PRO A 67 15.57 18.47 -20.29
C PRO A 67 16.02 18.38 -18.83
N GLY A 68 15.16 18.83 -17.91
CA GLY A 68 15.37 18.81 -16.46
C GLY A 68 14.13 18.34 -15.72
N ILE A 69 14.22 18.04 -14.41
CA ILE A 69 13.06 17.64 -13.59
C ILE A 69 12.43 18.89 -12.99
N PHE A 70 11.17 19.17 -13.31
CA PHE A 70 10.56 20.48 -13.08
C PHE A 70 9.57 20.53 -11.91
N LYS A 71 9.34 21.75 -11.37
CA LYS A 71 8.30 21.96 -10.36
C LYS A 71 6.91 21.57 -10.90
N GLY A 72 6.19 20.76 -10.13
CA GLY A 72 4.89 20.18 -10.46
C GLY A 72 4.97 18.80 -11.12
N GLU A 73 6.19 18.31 -11.43
CA GLU A 73 6.38 16.97 -11.99
C GLU A 73 6.06 15.88 -10.94
N LYS A 74 5.44 14.81 -11.41
CA LYS A 74 5.10 13.64 -10.60
C LYS A 74 6.14 12.54 -10.85
N VAL A 75 6.71 12.03 -9.77
CA VAL A 75 7.78 11.01 -9.80
C VAL A 75 7.45 9.84 -8.86
N GLY A 76 7.94 8.64 -9.15
CA GLY A 76 7.53 7.40 -8.49
C GLY A 76 6.53 6.58 -9.32
N THR A 77 6.26 5.33 -8.93
CA THR A 77 5.26 4.47 -9.60
C THR A 77 3.81 4.93 -9.39
N TRP A 78 3.57 5.80 -8.40
CA TRP A 78 2.25 6.31 -8.01
C TRP A 78 1.19 5.24 -7.66
N ALA A 79 1.63 4.03 -7.30
CA ALA A 79 0.75 2.93 -6.91
C ALA A 79 -0.22 3.31 -5.76
N GLU A 80 -1.38 2.66 -5.75
CA GLU A 80 -2.40 2.94 -4.74
C GLU A 80 -1.88 2.58 -3.33
N ASN A 81 -2.09 3.49 -2.37
CA ASN A 81 -1.54 3.46 -1.01
C ASN A 81 -0.03 3.74 -0.83
N SER A 82 0.74 4.01 -1.89
CA SER A 82 2.15 4.42 -1.75
C SER A 82 2.33 5.73 -0.95
N PRO A 83 3.38 5.87 -0.12
CA PRO A 83 3.61 7.08 0.65
C PRO A 83 3.87 8.30 -0.25
N GLN A 84 3.30 9.44 0.12
CA GLN A 84 3.46 10.70 -0.60
C GLN A 84 4.67 11.47 -0.07
N PHE A 85 5.44 12.09 -0.97
CA PHE A 85 6.57 12.95 -0.64
C PHE A 85 6.54 14.22 -1.48
N HIS A 86 6.87 15.35 -0.86
CA HIS A 86 7.30 16.54 -1.59
C HIS A 86 8.81 16.48 -1.78
N ILE A 87 9.25 16.75 -3.01
CA ILE A 87 10.64 16.60 -3.46
C ILE A 87 11.20 17.97 -3.85
N ALA A 88 12.34 18.32 -3.28
CA ALA A 88 13.22 19.36 -3.78
C ALA A 88 14.49 18.70 -4.32
N LEU A 89 14.88 19.00 -5.55
CA LEU A 89 16.08 18.43 -6.16
C LEU A 89 16.87 19.44 -6.96
N ASP A 90 18.17 19.17 -7.05
CA ASP A 90 19.16 19.87 -7.87
C ASP A 90 20.11 18.78 -8.38
N PRO A 91 19.87 18.23 -9.59
CA PRO A 91 20.66 17.14 -10.16
C PRO A 91 22.16 17.46 -10.24
N VAL A 92 22.55 18.72 -10.47
CA VAL A 92 23.96 19.17 -10.50
C VAL A 92 24.16 20.63 -10.01
N ASP A 93 24.26 20.84 -8.69
CA ASP A 93 24.61 22.16 -8.11
C ASP A 93 26.05 22.50 -8.50
N GLY A 94 26.18 23.27 -9.58
CA GLY A 94 27.46 23.60 -10.21
C GLY A 94 27.75 22.85 -11.52
N THR A 95 26.81 22.75 -12.46
CA THR A 95 27.06 22.31 -13.87
C THR A 95 28.28 22.98 -14.52
N THR A 96 28.51 24.27 -14.22
CA THR A 96 29.71 25.02 -14.65
C THR A 96 31.01 24.50 -14.02
N ASN A 97 30.96 23.98 -12.78
CA ASN A 97 32.10 23.35 -12.13
C ASN A 97 32.38 21.98 -12.78
N VAL A 98 31.36 21.16 -13.06
CA VAL A 98 31.49 19.86 -13.75
C VAL A 98 32.14 20.05 -15.13
N SER A 99 31.51 20.85 -16.00
CA SER A 99 32.01 21.11 -17.36
C SER A 99 33.46 21.63 -17.42
N LYS A 100 33.94 22.31 -16.37
CA LYS A 100 35.32 22.83 -16.26
C LYS A 100 36.28 21.94 -15.44
N GLY A 101 35.82 20.83 -14.87
CA GLY A 101 36.63 19.96 -14.01
C GLY A 101 37.05 20.63 -12.68
N MET A 102 36.23 21.55 -12.18
CA MET A 102 36.43 22.23 -10.91
C MET A 102 35.74 21.48 -9.77
N GLY A 103 36.24 21.64 -8.53
CA GLY A 103 35.62 21.03 -7.35
C GLY A 103 34.33 21.74 -6.93
N ASN A 104 33.66 21.17 -5.91
CA ASN A 104 32.36 21.64 -5.39
C ASN A 104 31.22 21.61 -6.44
N ALA A 105 31.07 20.50 -7.16
CA ALA A 105 29.80 20.11 -7.77
C ALA A 105 29.22 18.92 -6.99
N VAL A 106 27.90 18.89 -6.79
CA VAL A 106 27.18 17.84 -6.06
C VAL A 106 25.81 17.59 -6.70
N SER A 107 25.23 16.41 -6.49
CA SER A 107 23.81 16.14 -6.76
C SER A 107 23.06 16.14 -5.44
N CYS A 108 21.88 16.76 -5.38
CA CYS A 108 21.10 16.94 -4.15
C CYS A 108 19.63 16.55 -4.34
N ILE A 109 19.09 15.82 -3.36
CA ILE A 109 17.65 15.61 -3.17
C ILE A 109 17.34 15.88 -1.70
N ALA A 110 16.24 16.59 -1.45
CA ALA A 110 15.57 16.67 -0.16
C ALA A 110 14.12 16.22 -0.35
N ALA A 111 13.72 15.19 0.39
CA ALA A 111 12.35 14.68 0.41
C ALA A 111 11.76 14.91 1.80
N ALA A 112 10.50 15.31 1.86
CA ALA A 112 9.75 15.40 3.12
C ALA A 112 8.31 14.93 2.87
N MET A 113 7.76 14.13 3.78
CA MET A 113 6.35 13.75 3.66
C MET A 113 5.45 14.98 3.90
N PRO A 114 4.41 15.20 3.08
CA PRO A 114 3.39 16.21 3.39
C PRO A 114 2.79 15.93 4.77
N SER A 115 2.49 16.99 5.52
CA SER A 115 1.72 16.82 6.75
C SER A 115 0.35 16.23 6.41
N SER A 116 -0.30 15.57 7.37
CA SER A 116 -1.67 15.03 7.19
C SER A 116 -2.73 16.11 6.88
N CYS A 117 -2.32 17.38 6.84
CA CYS A 117 -3.11 18.56 6.51
C CYS A 117 -3.02 18.96 5.03
N GLY A 118 -2.10 18.37 4.24
CA GLY A 118 -1.83 18.76 2.86
C GLY A 118 -0.99 20.03 2.70
N GLU A 119 -0.25 20.44 3.73
CA GLU A 119 0.70 21.57 3.64
C GLU A 119 1.95 21.17 2.86
N ASN A 120 2.55 22.13 2.13
CA ASN A 120 3.81 21.90 1.45
C ASN A 120 4.96 21.74 2.46
N ALA A 121 5.37 20.49 2.70
CA ALA A 121 6.51 20.16 3.56
C ALA A 121 7.87 20.76 3.13
N LEU A 122 7.95 21.31 1.92
CA LEU A 122 9.09 22.07 1.39
C LEU A 122 8.57 23.40 0.83
N GLU A 123 9.23 24.50 1.16
CA GLU A 123 8.80 25.86 0.80
C GLU A 123 9.33 26.29 -0.57
N ASP A 124 8.44 26.48 -1.55
CA ASP A 124 8.79 27.12 -2.82
C ASP A 124 8.80 28.65 -2.68
N ILE A 125 9.96 29.25 -2.92
CA ILE A 125 10.16 30.70 -2.79
C ILE A 125 10.36 31.28 -4.20
N PRO A 126 9.42 32.08 -4.74
CA PRO A 126 9.45 32.56 -6.12
C PRO A 126 10.42 33.74 -6.29
N ALA A 127 11.73 33.47 -6.17
CA ALA A 127 12.77 34.49 -6.19
C ALA A 127 14.01 34.07 -7.02
N PHE A 128 14.35 34.86 -8.04
CA PHE A 128 15.51 34.62 -8.92
C PHE A 128 16.87 34.88 -8.25
N TYR A 129 16.92 35.83 -7.30
CA TYR A 129 18.11 36.29 -6.55
C TYR A 129 17.73 37.13 -5.34
N MET A 130 18.69 37.32 -4.41
CA MET A 130 18.61 38.01 -3.12
C MET A 130 20.04 37.88 -2.40
N GLU A 131 20.39 38.44 -1.20
CA GLU A 131 21.68 38.14 -0.44
C GLU A 131 21.58 37.99 1.14
N LYS A 132 22.18 36.96 1.80
CA LYS A 132 21.92 36.54 3.23
C LYS A 132 23.04 35.79 3.96
N LEU A 133 22.69 34.83 4.83
CA LEU A 133 23.52 34.32 5.92
C LEU A 133 23.17 32.89 6.39
N ALA A 134 24.17 32.02 6.45
CA ALA A 134 24.08 30.71 7.12
C ALA A 134 25.36 30.46 7.93
N TYR A 135 25.21 29.76 9.05
CA TYR A 135 26.23 29.66 10.09
C TYR A 135 26.15 28.32 10.84
N PRO A 136 27.26 27.87 11.47
CA PRO A 136 27.28 26.63 12.23
C PRO A 136 26.29 26.60 13.39
N GLU A 137 25.86 25.40 13.78
CA GLU A 137 24.85 25.19 14.81
C GLU A 137 25.13 25.91 16.16
N PRO A 138 26.37 26.02 16.69
CA PRO A 138 26.64 26.82 17.89
C PRO A 138 26.25 28.30 17.76
N VAL A 139 26.37 28.88 16.57
CA VAL A 139 25.96 30.26 16.27
C VAL A 139 24.44 30.37 16.26
N ARG A 140 23.75 29.38 15.67
CA ARG A 140 22.28 29.27 15.73
C ARG A 140 21.78 29.18 17.17
N ARG A 141 22.36 28.28 17.99
CA ARG A 141 22.01 28.13 19.41
C ARG A 141 22.25 29.42 20.19
N ALA A 142 23.34 30.13 19.91
CA ALA A 142 23.64 31.41 20.55
C ALA A 142 22.64 32.51 20.15
N PHE A 143 22.31 32.64 18.86
CA PHE A 143 21.31 33.61 18.38
C PHE A 143 19.89 33.29 18.89
N MET A 144 19.51 32.02 19.02
CA MET A 144 18.24 31.63 19.64
C MET A 144 18.21 31.89 21.16
N ALA A 145 19.36 31.85 21.84
CA ALA A 145 19.47 32.16 23.26
C ALA A 145 19.58 33.68 23.54
N ASP A 146 20.08 34.44 22.57
CA ASP A 146 20.22 35.90 22.61
C ASP A 146 20.05 36.48 21.19
N SER A 147 18.81 36.84 20.85
CA SER A 147 18.46 37.42 19.56
C SER A 147 18.93 38.87 19.38
N SER A 148 19.56 39.48 20.40
CA SER A 148 20.23 40.78 20.27
C SER A 148 21.60 40.69 19.60
N LEU A 149 22.14 39.48 19.41
CA LEU A 149 23.36 39.24 18.66
C LEU A 149 23.15 39.60 17.17
N PRO A 150 24.06 40.39 16.55
CA PRO A 150 23.95 40.81 15.14
C PRO A 150 24.30 39.65 14.20
N ILE A 151 23.40 38.68 14.11
CA ILE A 151 23.49 37.47 13.28
C ILE A 151 22.28 37.47 12.31
N SER A 152 22.21 38.52 11.50
CA SER A 152 21.24 38.66 10.40
C SER A 152 21.93 39.24 9.16
N VAL A 153 21.19 39.38 8.06
CA VAL A 153 21.74 39.83 6.77
C VAL A 153 21.86 41.34 6.66
N GLU A 154 20.96 42.03 7.34
CA GLU A 154 20.88 43.46 7.47
C GLU A 154 21.96 44.00 8.41
N ALA A 155 22.59 43.11 9.19
CA ALA A 155 23.69 43.45 10.09
C ALA A 155 25.00 43.66 9.30
N PRO A 156 25.86 44.63 9.69
CA PRO A 156 27.15 44.84 9.05
C PRO A 156 28.01 43.58 9.08
N THR A 157 28.50 43.16 7.91
CA THR A 157 29.23 41.89 7.72
C THR A 157 30.42 41.76 8.68
N GLU A 158 31.14 42.84 8.97
CA GLU A 158 32.23 42.84 9.95
C GLU A 158 31.78 42.51 11.39
N GLU A 159 30.57 42.89 11.81
CA GLU A 159 30.05 42.55 13.14
C GLU A 159 29.55 41.10 13.22
N VAL A 160 28.85 40.63 12.18
CA VAL A 160 28.44 39.22 12.04
C VAL A 160 29.65 38.29 12.19
N ILE A 161 30.77 38.63 11.52
CA ILE A 161 32.03 37.86 11.59
C ILE A 161 32.66 37.91 12.99
N LYS A 162 32.71 39.07 13.67
CA LYS A 162 33.26 39.19 15.03
C LYS A 162 32.47 38.34 16.03
N ILE A 163 31.15 38.39 15.97
CA ILE A 163 30.28 37.65 16.89
C ILE A 163 30.33 36.15 16.58
N THR A 164 30.35 35.76 15.30
CA THR A 164 30.62 34.37 14.88
C THR A 164 31.96 33.86 15.40
N ALA A 165 33.04 34.65 15.28
CA ALA A 165 34.36 34.30 15.81
C ALA A 165 34.30 34.07 17.33
N LYS A 166 33.68 34.99 18.07
CA LYS A 166 33.48 34.92 19.52
C LYS A 166 32.71 33.68 19.95
N ILE A 167 31.60 33.35 19.29
CA ILE A 167 30.77 32.17 19.61
C ILE A 167 31.53 30.87 19.32
N LEU A 168 32.27 30.81 18.21
CA LEU A 168 33.05 29.64 17.82
C LEU A 168 34.39 29.50 18.57
N GLY A 169 34.75 30.44 19.44
CA GLY A 169 36.02 30.44 20.17
C GLY A 169 37.25 30.60 19.27
N LYS A 170 37.09 31.30 18.12
CA LYS A 170 38.13 31.50 17.11
C LYS A 170 38.58 32.96 17.06
N ASP A 171 39.81 33.19 16.61
CA ASP A 171 40.20 34.50 16.11
C ASP A 171 39.41 34.85 14.84
N VAL A 172 39.13 36.15 14.62
CA VAL A 172 38.46 36.63 13.40
C VAL A 172 39.20 36.20 12.13
N ARG A 173 40.54 36.11 12.21
CA ARG A 173 41.43 35.64 11.13
C ARG A 173 41.28 34.16 10.80
N ASP A 174 40.62 33.39 11.65
CA ASP A 174 40.35 31.96 11.47
C ASP A 174 38.87 31.64 11.16
N VAL A 175 38.02 32.66 11.10
CA VAL A 175 36.71 32.56 10.44
C VAL A 175 36.94 32.55 8.94
N VAL A 176 36.39 31.54 8.27
CA VAL A 176 36.32 31.46 6.80
C VAL A 176 34.89 31.78 6.39
N VAL A 177 34.73 32.79 5.54
CA VAL A 177 33.44 33.16 4.92
C VAL A 177 33.49 32.70 3.47
N MET A 178 32.43 32.02 3.01
CA MET A 178 32.27 31.63 1.61
C MET A 178 31.36 32.62 0.89
N VAL A 179 31.70 33.00 -0.33
CA VAL A 179 30.94 33.96 -1.15
C VAL A 179 31.07 33.58 -2.63
N LEU A 180 30.01 33.67 -3.42
CA LEU A 180 30.08 33.52 -4.88
C LEU A 180 30.92 34.65 -5.50
N ASP A 181 31.85 34.31 -6.40
CA ASP A 181 32.66 35.28 -7.14
C ASP A 181 31.82 35.94 -8.24
N ARG A 182 31.14 37.02 -7.88
CA ARG A 182 30.24 37.80 -8.75
C ARG A 182 30.39 39.29 -8.46
N PRO A 183 30.31 40.18 -9.47
CA PRO A 183 30.44 41.62 -9.27
C PRO A 183 29.48 42.21 -8.22
N ARG A 184 28.26 41.65 -8.11
CA ARG A 184 27.26 42.04 -7.08
C ARG A 184 27.75 41.84 -5.64
N ASN A 185 28.70 40.95 -5.39
CA ASN A 185 29.17 40.58 -4.05
C ASN A 185 30.40 41.40 -3.59
N ALA A 186 30.86 42.38 -4.38
CA ALA A 186 32.07 43.16 -4.08
C ALA A 186 32.06 43.83 -2.69
N GLY A 187 30.89 44.32 -2.23
CA GLY A 187 30.75 44.93 -0.91
C GLY A 187 31.08 43.98 0.25
N TYR A 188 30.55 42.76 0.21
CA TYR A 188 30.81 41.71 1.19
C TYR A 188 32.28 41.26 1.15
N ILE A 189 32.81 41.04 -0.05
CA ILE A 189 34.21 40.66 -0.28
C ILE A 189 35.18 41.68 0.34
N ASP A 190 34.93 42.98 0.15
CA ASP A 190 35.74 44.04 0.72
C ASP A 190 35.58 44.15 2.25
N ALA A 191 34.38 43.92 2.80
CA ALA A 191 34.14 43.88 4.24
C ALA A 191 34.90 42.73 4.93
N ILE A 192 34.81 41.51 4.38
CA ILE A 192 35.51 40.31 4.87
C ILE A 192 37.03 40.53 4.88
N ARG A 193 37.57 41.08 3.78
CA ARG A 193 39.01 41.43 3.66
C ARG A 193 39.43 42.53 4.62
N ARG A 194 38.59 43.56 4.81
CA ARG A 194 38.85 44.71 5.70
C ARG A 194 38.92 44.31 7.17
N ILE A 195 38.06 43.39 7.61
CA ILE A 195 38.11 42.86 8.99
C ILE A 195 39.18 41.77 9.18
N GLY A 196 39.76 41.27 8.09
CA GLY A 196 40.87 40.33 8.09
C GLY A 196 40.48 38.87 8.29
N ALA A 197 39.21 38.52 8.03
CA ALA A 197 38.77 37.14 7.98
C ALA A 197 39.22 36.44 6.68
N LYS A 198 39.22 35.11 6.67
CA LYS A 198 39.54 34.31 5.49
C LYS A 198 38.33 34.32 4.55
N LEU A 199 38.57 34.52 3.26
CA LEU A 199 37.55 34.49 2.21
C LEU A 199 37.79 33.26 1.31
N ARG A 200 36.77 32.41 1.15
CA ARG A 200 36.74 31.35 0.13
C ARG A 200 35.74 31.74 -0.95
N MET A 201 36.23 32.24 -2.08
CA MET A 201 35.38 32.53 -3.23
C MET A 201 35.08 31.22 -3.98
N ILE A 202 33.83 31.05 -4.43
CA ILE A 202 33.39 29.92 -5.26
C ILE A 202 32.80 30.42 -6.59
N SER A 203 33.00 29.65 -7.66
CA SER A 203 32.48 29.97 -9.00
C SER A 203 30.97 29.80 -9.08
N ASP A 204 30.50 28.61 -8.72
CA ASP A 204 29.12 28.13 -8.65
C ASP A 204 29.11 27.04 -7.55
N GLY A 205 27.97 26.46 -7.18
CA GLY A 205 27.90 25.44 -6.12
C GLY A 205 27.53 26.05 -4.75
N ASP A 206 26.36 26.68 -4.66
CA ASP A 206 25.89 27.45 -3.51
C ASP A 206 25.29 26.54 -2.41
N ILE A 207 24.67 25.42 -2.82
CA ILE A 207 24.20 24.36 -1.92
C ILE A 207 25.39 23.56 -1.38
N ALA A 208 26.33 23.16 -2.24
CA ALA A 208 27.64 22.63 -1.82
C ALA A 208 28.38 23.60 -0.89
N GLY A 209 28.21 24.90 -1.13
CA GLY A 209 28.57 25.97 -0.20
C GLY A 209 27.89 25.75 1.16
N ARG A 210 26.57 25.89 1.22
CA ARG A 210 25.68 25.75 2.40
C ARG A 210 25.65 24.36 3.06
N LEU A 211 26.24 23.33 2.46
CA LEU A 211 26.48 21.99 3.05
C LEU A 211 27.92 21.81 3.54
N SER A 212 28.90 22.41 2.88
CA SER A 212 30.18 22.68 3.53
C SER A 212 29.99 23.63 4.73
N GLY A 213 28.92 24.43 4.71
CA GLY A 213 27.66 24.44 5.50
C GLY A 213 27.63 24.88 6.95
N PRO A 214 28.39 24.17 7.77
CA PRO A 214 29.59 24.72 8.41
C PRO A 214 30.41 25.83 7.64
N LEU A 215 29.88 26.45 6.55
CA LEU A 215 30.21 27.59 5.66
C LEU A 215 28.88 27.98 4.92
N GLY A 216 28.30 29.20 4.99
CA GLY A 216 26.96 29.48 4.41
C GLY A 216 26.80 30.74 3.52
N THR A 217 25.57 31.06 3.01
CA THR A 217 24.86 32.40 2.88
C THR A 217 23.68 32.41 1.80
N ALA A 218 22.34 32.64 2.12
CA ALA A 218 21.09 32.50 1.22
C ALA A 218 19.61 33.08 1.66
N PRO A 219 18.72 33.80 0.85
CA PRO A 219 18.26 35.27 1.11
C PRO A 219 16.89 36.18 1.06
N ASP A 220 16.99 37.47 1.60
CA ASP A 220 16.53 38.97 1.40
C ASP A 220 15.10 39.75 1.33
N CYS A 221 15.10 41.13 1.54
CA CYS A 221 14.21 42.37 1.32
C CYS A 221 13.10 42.97 2.30
N VAL A 222 12.90 44.33 2.40
CA VAL A 222 12.07 45.09 3.43
C VAL A 222 11.33 46.40 2.95
N ALA A 223 10.12 46.72 3.48
CA ALA A 223 9.34 47.97 3.27
C ALA A 223 9.49 49.07 4.36
N ARG A 224 9.17 50.36 4.08
CA ARG A 224 9.30 51.49 5.04
C ARG A 224 8.14 52.50 5.00
N ALA A 225 7.64 52.91 6.18
CA ALA A 225 6.71 54.04 6.35
C ALA A 225 7.09 54.92 7.56
N SER A 226 7.29 56.23 7.35
CA SER A 226 7.64 57.18 8.42
C SER A 226 6.41 57.66 9.19
N GLY A 227 6.32 57.33 10.48
CA GLY A 227 5.23 57.73 11.38
C GLY A 227 4.67 56.55 12.18
N ILE A 228 4.37 55.43 11.49
CA ILE A 228 4.05 54.14 12.11
C ILE A 228 5.26 53.58 12.90
N GLN A 229 6.47 53.97 12.50
CA GLN A 229 7.77 53.68 13.15
C GLN A 229 7.90 53.98 14.65
N GLN A 230 6.93 54.66 15.30
CA GLN A 230 6.93 54.80 16.77
C GLN A 230 6.35 53.58 17.48
N TRP A 231 5.59 52.73 16.78
CA TRP A 231 4.92 51.55 17.31
C TRP A 231 5.28 50.25 16.57
N ILE A 232 5.72 50.35 15.30
CA ILE A 232 6.44 49.26 14.62
C ILE A 232 7.95 49.51 14.76
N THR A 233 8.66 48.61 15.44
CA THR A 233 10.13 48.62 15.57
C THR A 233 10.67 47.32 14.99
N SER A 234 11.65 47.37 14.08
CA SER A 234 12.20 46.17 13.43
C SER A 234 11.14 45.25 12.79
N ASN A 235 10.15 45.85 12.11
CA ASN A 235 8.96 45.19 11.54
C ASN A 235 7.94 44.61 12.55
N GLN A 236 8.26 44.64 13.85
CA GLN A 236 7.41 44.17 14.95
C GLN A 236 6.47 45.25 15.48
N LEU A 237 5.18 44.95 15.49
CA LEU A 237 4.20 45.60 16.37
C LEU A 237 4.31 45.00 17.78
N ALA A 238 5.03 45.70 18.65
CA ALA A 238 5.22 45.31 20.04
C ALA A 238 4.50 46.28 20.98
N PHE A 239 3.26 45.97 21.37
CA PHE A 239 2.51 46.81 22.33
C PHE A 239 1.63 46.03 23.31
N ARG A 240 1.33 46.64 24.47
CA ARG A 240 0.54 46.01 25.54
C ARG A 240 -0.97 46.13 25.29
N GLY A 241 -1.49 45.34 24.35
CA GLY A 241 -2.92 45.24 24.03
C GLY A 241 -3.45 46.46 23.28
N GLY A 242 -3.29 46.50 21.96
CA GLY A 242 -3.60 47.66 21.13
C GLY A 242 -3.81 47.35 19.65
N ARG A 243 -3.99 48.40 18.85
CA ARG A 243 -4.29 48.33 17.40
C ARG A 243 -3.42 49.25 16.55
N ILE A 244 -3.16 48.84 15.31
CA ILE A 244 -2.75 49.73 14.22
C ILE A 244 -3.98 50.01 13.36
N ARG A 245 -4.16 51.27 12.93
CA ARG A 245 -5.21 51.65 11.99
C ARG A 245 -4.67 52.54 10.87
N PHE A 246 -5.16 52.29 9.66
CA PHE A 246 -4.90 53.05 8.45
C PHE A 246 -6.19 53.83 8.08
N GLN A 247 -6.32 55.08 8.56
CA GLN A 247 -7.45 55.99 8.29
C GLN A 247 -7.08 57.47 8.52
N ARG A 248 -7.90 58.42 8.03
CA ARG A 248 -7.80 59.86 8.36
C ARG A 248 -8.34 60.22 9.77
N SER A 249 -7.79 61.28 10.37
CA SER A 249 -8.37 62.02 11.51
C SER A 249 -7.68 63.40 11.57
N ALA A 250 -7.85 64.22 12.63
CA ALA A 250 -7.37 65.61 12.67
C ALA A 250 -5.95 65.84 13.24
N SER A 251 -5.40 64.88 14.00
CA SER A 251 -4.29 65.14 14.96
C SER A 251 -2.98 64.33 14.84
N GLY A 252 -2.69 63.63 13.73
CA GLY A 252 -1.48 62.79 13.58
C GLY A 252 -1.25 62.24 12.16
N PRO A 253 -0.04 61.74 11.84
CA PRO A 253 0.34 61.28 10.50
C PRO A 253 -0.25 59.89 10.18
N ARG A 254 -0.77 59.73 8.96
CA ARG A 254 -1.65 58.63 8.52
C ARG A 254 -1.40 58.32 7.04
N TYR A 255 -1.73 57.10 6.61
CA TYR A 255 -1.73 56.71 5.21
C TYR A 255 -3.17 56.47 4.74
N ASP A 256 -3.47 56.98 3.55
CA ASP A 256 -4.74 56.89 2.82
C ASP A 256 -4.38 56.18 1.50
N TRP A 257 -5.22 55.26 1.02
CA TRP A 257 -5.01 54.54 -0.26
C TRP A 257 -5.94 55.04 -1.37
N SER A 258 -6.71 56.10 -1.14
CA SER A 258 -7.60 56.69 -2.13
C SER A 258 -6.91 57.81 -2.93
N GLY A 259 -7.29 57.92 -4.21
CA GLY A 259 -6.89 59.06 -5.05
C GLY A 259 -7.81 60.29 -4.94
N ALA A 260 -8.86 60.23 -4.11
CA ALA A 260 -10.01 61.14 -4.18
C ALA A 260 -10.04 62.25 -3.11
N VAL A 261 -9.18 62.17 -2.09
CA VAL A 261 -9.27 63.02 -0.89
C VAL A 261 -8.44 64.31 -1.02
N PRO A 262 -8.98 65.49 -0.62
CA PRO A 262 -8.21 66.72 -0.57
C PRO A 262 -7.03 66.62 0.41
N GLY A 263 -5.81 66.60 -0.16
CA GLY A 263 -4.53 66.59 0.56
C GLY A 263 -3.60 65.42 0.22
N SER A 264 -4.05 64.42 -0.55
CA SER A 264 -3.27 63.22 -0.85
C SER A 264 -2.04 63.49 -1.75
N SER A 265 -0.98 62.68 -1.59
CA SER A 265 0.28 62.85 -2.31
C SER A 265 0.26 62.17 -3.70
N ALA A 266 1.11 62.60 -4.63
CA ALA A 266 1.21 61.95 -5.95
C ALA A 266 1.61 60.47 -5.86
N ALA A 267 2.47 60.09 -4.89
CA ALA A 267 2.87 58.70 -4.66
C ALA A 267 1.70 57.85 -4.13
N THR A 268 0.84 58.44 -3.30
CA THR A 268 -0.39 57.82 -2.80
C THR A 268 -1.37 57.50 -3.94
N ILE A 269 -1.56 58.45 -4.86
CA ILE A 269 -2.45 58.30 -6.01
C ILE A 269 -1.95 57.22 -6.97
N ALA A 270 -0.62 57.10 -7.16
CA ALA A 270 -0.03 56.03 -7.96
C ALA A 270 -0.28 54.64 -7.35
N ALA A 271 0.04 54.45 -6.07
CA ALA A 271 -0.18 53.18 -5.37
C ALA A 271 -1.67 52.76 -5.36
N ALA A 272 -2.59 53.72 -5.25
CA ALA A 272 -4.03 53.49 -5.38
C ALA A 272 -4.41 52.90 -6.75
N ALA A 273 -3.84 53.45 -7.83
CA ALA A 273 -4.07 52.99 -9.19
C ALA A 273 -3.45 51.60 -9.43
N ASP A 274 -2.26 51.35 -8.90
CA ASP A 274 -1.55 50.06 -9.04
C ASP A 274 -2.33 48.92 -8.34
N ILE A 275 -2.89 49.17 -7.15
CA ILE A 275 -3.75 48.20 -6.43
C ILE A 275 -5.03 47.88 -7.21
N ILE A 276 -5.69 48.89 -7.78
CA ILE A 276 -6.90 48.67 -8.60
C ILE A 276 -6.57 47.96 -9.91
N ALA A 277 -5.44 48.29 -10.55
CA ALA A 277 -4.99 47.66 -11.79
C ALA A 277 -4.62 46.18 -11.59
N ALA A 278 -4.01 45.86 -10.44
CA ALA A 278 -3.75 44.48 -9.99
C ALA A 278 -5.02 43.73 -9.52
N GLY A 279 -6.14 44.45 -9.34
CA GLY A 279 -7.42 43.88 -8.94
C GLY A 279 -7.54 43.54 -7.44
N GLY A 280 -6.69 44.14 -6.59
CA GLY A 280 -6.78 44.00 -5.14
C GLY A 280 -5.43 44.06 -4.40
N MET A 281 -5.49 43.81 -3.08
CA MET A 281 -4.32 43.81 -2.19
C MET A 281 -4.18 42.55 -1.34
N ARG A 282 -2.93 42.13 -1.12
CA ARG A 282 -2.51 41.09 -0.18
C ARG A 282 -1.93 41.76 1.06
N ILE A 283 -2.45 41.41 2.23
CA ILE A 283 -1.91 41.75 3.54
C ILE A 283 -1.31 40.46 4.11
N SER A 284 -0.06 40.46 4.52
CA SER A 284 0.61 39.28 5.06
C SER A 284 1.41 39.68 6.30
N PHE A 285 1.40 38.86 7.35
CA PHE A 285 2.15 39.09 8.59
C PHE A 285 2.39 37.79 9.35
N ASP A 286 3.39 37.80 10.22
CA ASP A 286 3.65 36.73 11.16
C ASP A 286 3.02 37.06 12.52
N TYR A 287 2.44 36.07 13.18
CA TYR A 287 1.78 36.18 14.47
C TYR A 287 2.34 35.15 15.45
N VAL A 288 2.73 35.59 16.65
CA VAL A 288 3.24 34.70 17.71
C VAL A 288 2.35 34.82 18.95
N PRO A 289 1.47 33.83 19.24
CA PRO A 289 0.66 33.79 20.46
C PRO A 289 1.52 33.49 21.70
N THR A 290 1.25 34.22 22.78
CA THR A 290 1.91 34.04 24.09
C THR A 290 1.51 32.78 24.83
N ASN A 291 0.32 32.23 24.55
CA ASN A 291 -0.11 30.91 25.00
C ASN A 291 -1.18 30.36 24.04
N ASN A 292 -1.26 29.04 23.86
CA ASN A 292 -2.16 28.39 22.90
C ASN A 292 -3.48 27.87 23.52
N THR A 293 -3.83 28.33 24.72
CA THR A 293 -5.02 27.89 25.46
C THR A 293 -6.07 29.00 25.64
N SER A 294 -5.73 30.21 25.22
CA SER A 294 -6.46 31.45 25.47
C SER A 294 -7.46 31.75 24.35
N ASP A 295 -8.62 32.27 24.75
CA ASP A 295 -9.63 32.85 23.84
C ASP A 295 -9.28 34.28 23.37
N ASN A 296 -8.16 34.84 23.83
CA ASN A 296 -7.63 36.09 23.26
C ASN A 296 -7.22 35.88 21.80
N TRP A 297 -7.09 36.98 21.09
CA TRP A 297 -7.16 36.98 19.63
C TRP A 297 -6.35 38.09 18.98
N ILE A 298 -6.18 37.93 17.66
CA ILE A 298 -5.83 38.96 16.69
C ILE A 298 -7.01 39.14 15.74
N ASN A 299 -7.39 40.37 15.42
CA ASN A 299 -8.36 40.67 14.38
C ASN A 299 -7.69 41.43 13.23
N VAL A 300 -8.20 41.19 12.03
CA VAL A 300 -8.02 42.06 10.88
C VAL A 300 -9.41 42.46 10.39
N SER A 301 -9.64 43.77 10.37
CA SER A 301 -10.89 44.40 9.94
C SER A 301 -10.63 45.32 8.76
N VAL A 302 -11.53 45.30 7.77
CA VAL A 302 -11.48 46.15 6.57
C VAL A 302 -12.85 46.77 6.26
N GLY A 303 -12.86 47.88 5.54
CA GLY A 303 -14.09 48.60 5.17
C GLY A 303 -14.80 49.13 6.41
N MET A 304 -14.23 50.15 7.05
CA MET A 304 -14.79 50.72 8.28
C MET A 304 -15.43 52.08 7.99
N GLU A 305 -16.42 52.51 8.78
CA GLU A 305 -16.94 53.88 8.65
C GLU A 305 -15.85 54.92 8.92
N ALA A 306 -15.77 55.96 8.10
CA ALA A 306 -14.72 57.00 8.15
C ALA A 306 -14.59 57.73 9.51
N SER A 307 -15.64 57.73 10.34
CA SER A 307 -15.67 58.34 11.68
C SER A 307 -15.44 57.37 12.84
N PHE A 308 -15.17 56.09 12.57
CA PHE A 308 -15.08 55.08 13.61
C PHE A 308 -13.89 55.28 14.56
N ASP A 309 -14.11 55.18 15.87
CA ASP A 309 -13.04 55.22 16.90
C ASP A 309 -13.19 54.13 17.99
N GLY A 310 -14.23 53.30 17.91
CA GLY A 310 -14.46 52.13 18.78
C GLY A 310 -13.53 50.95 18.51
N GLN A 311 -13.66 49.85 19.25
CA GLN A 311 -12.95 48.57 19.00
C GLN A 311 -13.49 47.90 17.73
N ALA A 312 -12.63 47.31 16.89
CA ALA A 312 -13.02 46.85 15.55
C ALA A 312 -13.67 45.46 15.50
N ILE A 313 -13.87 44.82 16.66
CA ILE A 313 -14.31 43.43 16.77
C ILE A 313 -15.83 43.38 16.66
N ASN A 314 -16.34 42.78 15.58
CA ASN A 314 -17.78 42.53 15.41
C ASN A 314 -18.66 43.80 15.63
N ASP A 315 -18.16 44.96 15.19
CA ASP A 315 -18.90 46.22 15.24
C ASP A 315 -19.76 46.40 13.98
N GLY A 316 -20.90 47.11 14.11
CA GLY A 316 -21.82 47.37 13.01
C GLY A 316 -21.25 48.28 11.92
N GLY A 317 -20.26 49.13 12.24
CA GLY A 317 -19.55 50.01 11.29
C GLY A 317 -18.32 49.36 10.65
N THR A 318 -18.26 48.03 10.57
CA THR A 318 -17.19 47.26 9.91
C THR A 318 -17.78 46.30 8.88
N ASP A 319 -17.46 46.52 7.61
CA ASP A 319 -17.93 45.75 6.46
C ASP A 319 -17.54 44.28 6.57
N TYR A 320 -16.26 43.99 6.84
CA TYR A 320 -15.76 42.62 6.97
C TYR A 320 -14.50 42.51 7.83
N GLY A 321 -14.32 41.38 8.49
CA GLY A 321 -13.03 40.99 9.05
C GLY A 321 -13.02 39.57 9.61
N VAL A 322 -11.84 39.11 10.02
CA VAL A 322 -11.64 37.79 10.63
C VAL A 322 -10.81 37.92 11.89
N LEU A 323 -11.30 37.27 12.94
CA LEU A 323 -10.68 37.11 14.25
C LEU A 323 -10.07 35.71 14.33
N LEU A 324 -8.78 35.66 14.65
CA LEU A 324 -8.00 34.45 14.91
C LEU A 324 -7.74 34.36 16.43
N ARG A 325 -8.15 33.28 17.08
CA ARG A 325 -7.91 33.04 18.52
C ARG A 325 -6.62 32.28 18.73
N ASN A 326 -5.98 32.52 19.87
CA ASN A 326 -4.75 31.82 20.25
C ASN A 326 -4.98 30.31 20.48
N ASN A 327 -6.22 29.89 20.80
CA ASN A 327 -6.64 28.49 20.86
C ASN A 327 -7.02 27.86 19.51
N GLY A 328 -6.71 28.50 18.38
CA GLY A 328 -6.95 27.98 17.03
C GLY A 328 -8.36 28.21 16.47
N GLY A 329 -9.29 28.72 17.28
CA GLY A 329 -10.63 29.08 16.82
C GLY A 329 -10.64 30.31 15.93
N THR A 330 -11.50 30.35 14.91
CA THR A 330 -11.71 31.55 14.09
C THR A 330 -13.15 32.04 14.10
N GLN A 331 -13.33 33.35 13.94
CA GLN A 331 -14.64 33.98 13.80
C GLN A 331 -14.59 35.04 12.69
N ARG A 332 -15.48 34.92 11.72
CA ARG A 332 -15.65 35.84 10.60
C ARG A 332 -16.78 36.79 10.94
N PHE A 333 -16.62 38.09 10.72
CA PHE A 333 -17.65 39.08 11.02
C PHE A 333 -17.93 39.97 9.81
N LYS A 334 -19.20 40.28 9.60
CA LYS A 334 -19.70 41.09 8.48
C LYS A 334 -20.83 41.99 8.96
N ASN A 335 -20.64 43.31 8.93
CA ASN A 335 -21.60 44.31 9.45
C ASN A 335 -22.11 43.97 10.86
N GLY A 336 -21.20 43.71 11.81
CA GLY A 336 -21.52 43.37 13.20
C GLY A 336 -22.13 41.97 13.46
N ASN A 337 -22.23 41.11 12.44
CA ASN A 337 -22.69 39.73 12.59
C ASN A 337 -21.51 38.76 12.53
N ALA A 338 -21.23 38.05 13.64
CA ALA A 338 -20.17 37.05 13.72
C ALA A 338 -20.69 35.62 13.40
N THR A 339 -19.90 34.87 12.63
CA THR A 339 -20.09 33.44 12.36
C THR A 339 -18.77 32.71 12.61
N THR A 340 -18.80 31.51 13.18
CA THR A 340 -17.61 30.67 13.36
C THR A 340 -16.97 30.33 12.00
N GLY A 341 -15.65 30.41 11.90
CA GLY A 341 -14.89 29.98 10.71
C GLY A 341 -14.28 28.58 10.88
N ALA A 342 -13.35 28.22 10.00
CA ALA A 342 -12.58 26.98 10.16
C ALA A 342 -11.50 27.14 11.23
N ASN A 343 -11.25 26.11 12.03
CA ASN A 343 -10.20 26.14 13.04
C ASN A 343 -8.83 25.85 12.40
N PHE A 344 -7.79 26.49 12.92
CA PHE A 344 -6.39 26.11 12.68
C PHE A 344 -5.80 25.50 13.97
N PRO A 345 -4.68 24.76 13.94
CA PRO A 345 -4.14 24.15 15.16
C PRO A 345 -3.69 25.21 16.19
N ALA A 346 -3.75 24.89 17.49
CA ALA A 346 -3.32 25.80 18.55
C ALA A 346 -1.82 25.61 18.88
N THR A 347 -0.98 26.60 18.60
CA THR A 347 0.48 26.57 18.86
C THR A 347 0.94 27.83 19.59
N THR A 348 2.14 27.78 20.20
CA THR A 348 2.87 28.96 20.73
C THR A 348 4.04 29.38 19.83
N THR A 349 4.17 28.76 18.66
CA THR A 349 5.14 29.14 17.62
C THR A 349 4.59 30.25 16.73
N THR A 350 5.47 30.87 15.95
CA THR A 350 5.06 31.78 14.87
C THR A 350 4.11 31.08 13.89
N ARG A 351 3.12 31.84 13.43
CA ARG A 351 2.16 31.54 12.37
C ARG A 351 2.29 32.60 11.28
N HIS A 352 2.42 32.22 10.02
CA HIS A 352 2.22 33.11 8.89
C HIS A 352 0.73 33.29 8.62
N VAL A 353 0.29 34.54 8.40
CA VAL A 353 -1.11 34.88 8.17
C VAL A 353 -1.23 35.76 6.95
N GLU A 354 -2.17 35.42 6.06
CA GLU A 354 -2.44 36.18 4.85
C GLU A 354 -3.91 36.53 4.71
N TYR A 355 -4.19 37.73 4.23
CA TYR A 355 -5.50 38.22 3.84
C TYR A 355 -5.43 38.75 2.41
N LEU A 356 -6.24 38.17 1.54
CA LEU A 356 -6.27 38.43 0.11
C LEU A 356 -7.62 39.08 -0.22
N TYR A 357 -7.60 40.40 -0.48
CA TYR A 357 -8.77 41.21 -0.78
C TYR A 357 -8.78 41.59 -2.27
N ALA A 358 -9.58 40.88 -3.06
CA ALA A 358 -9.76 41.15 -4.49
C ALA A 358 -10.98 42.06 -4.74
N PHE A 359 -10.76 43.20 -5.38
CA PHE A 359 -11.78 44.23 -5.65
C PHE A 359 -11.36 45.16 -6.81
N SER A 360 -12.35 45.79 -7.45
CA SER A 360 -12.13 46.66 -8.62
C SER A 360 -12.23 48.17 -8.33
N SER A 361 -12.57 48.55 -7.10
CA SER A 361 -12.80 49.94 -6.69
C SER A 361 -12.78 50.04 -5.17
N PHE A 362 -12.34 51.21 -4.65
CA PHE A 362 -12.40 51.54 -3.23
C PHE A 362 -13.75 52.16 -2.80
N GLY A 363 -14.65 52.46 -3.74
CA GLY A 363 -15.92 53.17 -3.45
C GLY A 363 -16.99 52.31 -2.78
N ASP A 364 -17.90 52.98 -2.06
CA ASP A 364 -19.12 52.40 -1.51
C ASP A 364 -19.90 51.60 -2.58
N GLY A 365 -20.35 50.39 -2.24
CA GLY A 365 -21.03 49.48 -3.15
C GLY A 365 -20.13 48.55 -3.97
N SER A 366 -18.80 48.68 -3.85
CA SER A 366 -17.85 47.78 -4.55
C SER A 366 -17.81 46.40 -3.91
N ASN A 367 -17.95 45.34 -4.71
CA ASN A 367 -17.81 43.96 -4.23
C ASN A 367 -16.32 43.63 -3.98
N VAL A 368 -16.07 42.94 -2.88
CA VAL A 368 -14.76 42.45 -2.45
C VAL A 368 -14.85 40.96 -2.17
N ARG A 369 -13.97 40.17 -2.78
CA ARG A 369 -13.71 38.79 -2.34
C ARG A 369 -12.59 38.80 -1.31
N ALA A 370 -12.80 38.13 -0.20
CA ALA A 370 -11.80 37.94 0.85
C ALA A 370 -11.43 36.46 0.94
N LYS A 371 -10.14 36.16 0.98
CA LYS A 371 -9.60 34.84 1.37
C LYS A 371 -8.54 35.03 2.44
N VAL A 372 -8.57 34.20 3.48
CA VAL A 372 -7.67 34.27 4.64
C VAL A 372 -7.00 32.92 4.83
N ILE A 373 -5.68 32.95 4.97
CA ILE A 373 -4.81 31.79 5.05
C ILE A 373 -3.99 31.89 6.33
N VAL A 374 -3.82 30.79 7.07
CA VAL A 374 -2.91 30.68 8.22
C VAL A 374 -2.04 29.45 8.00
N ASP A 375 -0.73 29.61 7.86
CA ASP A 375 0.23 28.55 7.50
C ASP A 375 -0.21 27.70 6.29
N GLY A 376 -0.64 28.33 5.21
CA GLY A 376 -1.14 27.64 4.00
C GLY A 376 -2.58 27.11 4.11
N LEU A 377 -3.11 26.90 5.31
CA LEU A 377 -4.51 26.49 5.53
C LEU A 377 -5.48 27.66 5.30
N GLU A 378 -6.45 27.49 4.39
CA GLU A 378 -7.54 28.43 4.21
C GLU A 378 -8.51 28.39 5.41
N VAL A 379 -8.59 29.47 6.19
CA VAL A 379 -9.44 29.57 7.38
C VAL A 379 -10.74 30.35 7.15
N ALA A 380 -10.79 31.16 6.09
CA ALA A 380 -11.98 31.90 5.67
C ALA A 380 -11.93 32.27 4.18
N THR A 381 -13.04 32.06 3.45
CA THR A 381 -13.29 32.69 2.15
C THR A 381 -14.72 33.24 2.13
N ASP A 382 -14.87 34.47 1.67
CA ASP A 382 -16.14 35.22 1.65
C ASP A 382 -16.23 36.22 0.50
N THR A 383 -17.43 36.74 0.27
CA THR A 383 -17.66 37.95 -0.52
C THR A 383 -18.47 38.96 0.30
N PHE A 384 -18.05 40.22 0.27
CA PHE A 384 -18.74 41.34 0.90
C PHE A 384 -18.75 42.57 -0.03
N THR A 385 -19.35 43.65 0.45
CA THR A 385 -19.50 44.90 -0.29
C THR A 385 -19.05 46.03 0.61
N LEU A 386 -18.25 46.96 0.11
CA LEU A 386 -17.78 48.12 0.89
C LEU A 386 -18.91 49.11 1.17
N GLY A 387 -18.94 49.74 2.35
CA GLY A 387 -19.98 50.69 2.75
C GLY A 387 -19.55 51.69 3.84
N GLY A 388 -20.10 52.91 3.77
CA GLY A 388 -19.78 54.00 4.70
C GLY A 388 -18.34 54.51 4.61
N ASN A 389 -17.61 54.16 3.56
CA ASN A 389 -16.15 54.28 3.49
C ASN A 389 -15.64 55.52 2.73
N ALA A 390 -16.54 56.28 2.09
CA ALA A 390 -16.22 57.53 1.38
C ALA A 390 -15.14 57.40 0.27
N ASN A 391 -14.98 56.21 -0.32
CA ASN A 391 -13.93 55.83 -1.28
C ASN A 391 -12.53 55.62 -0.69
N GLU A 392 -12.38 55.52 0.63
CA GLU A 392 -11.15 55.13 1.32
C GLU A 392 -11.21 53.64 1.74
N PHE A 393 -10.10 52.90 1.58
CA PHE A 393 -10.00 51.52 2.09
C PHE A 393 -9.40 51.51 3.48
N TYR A 394 -10.26 51.50 4.49
CA TYR A 394 -9.83 51.45 5.89
C TYR A 394 -9.46 50.03 6.32
N PHE A 395 -8.40 49.91 7.09
CA PHE A 395 -7.86 48.64 7.59
C PHE A 395 -7.33 48.79 9.03
N VAL A 396 -7.55 47.76 9.85
CA VAL A 396 -7.07 47.63 11.22
C VAL A 396 -6.45 46.24 11.44
N VAL A 397 -5.33 46.20 12.15
CA VAL A 397 -4.87 45.00 12.89
C VAL A 397 -4.95 45.33 14.38
N GLU A 398 -5.60 44.48 15.17
CA GLU A 398 -5.78 44.67 16.61
C GLU A 398 -5.52 43.36 17.36
N CYS A 399 -4.90 43.43 18.54
CA CYS A 399 -4.65 42.26 19.38
C CYS A 399 -4.99 42.53 20.86
N ALA A 400 -5.65 41.57 21.50
CA ALA A 400 -6.07 41.65 22.89
C ALA A 400 -5.01 41.23 23.92
N GLU A 401 -4.17 40.23 23.63
CA GLU A 401 -3.25 39.67 24.63
C GLU A 401 -1.91 40.42 24.69
N VAL A 402 -1.54 40.85 25.89
CA VAL A 402 -0.28 41.57 26.14
C VAL A 402 0.90 40.63 25.92
N GLY A 403 1.72 40.94 24.91
CA GLY A 403 2.93 40.19 24.58
C GLY A 403 2.82 39.35 23.32
N THR A 404 1.62 39.21 22.73
CA THR A 404 1.46 38.68 21.37
C THR A 404 2.28 39.53 20.41
N LEU A 405 3.11 38.89 19.59
CA LEU A 405 3.90 39.56 18.58
C LEU A 405 3.17 39.51 17.24
N VAL A 406 3.09 40.65 16.55
CA VAL A 406 2.85 40.68 15.11
C VAL A 406 4.11 41.23 14.46
N ASP A 407 4.72 40.45 13.58
CA ASP A 407 5.96 40.75 12.86
C ASP A 407 5.71 40.63 11.34
N ASN A 408 6.70 40.95 10.51
CA ASN A 408 6.68 40.71 9.06
C ASN A 408 5.44 41.26 8.31
N LEU A 409 4.81 42.31 8.84
CA LEU A 409 3.63 42.93 8.23
C LEU A 409 3.96 43.62 6.90
N THR A 410 3.43 43.07 5.82
CA THR A 410 3.52 43.59 4.45
C THR A 410 2.12 43.84 3.87
N VAL A 411 2.04 44.83 2.97
CA VAL A 411 0.87 45.06 2.12
C VAL A 411 1.37 45.20 0.68
N THR A 412 0.85 44.37 -0.21
CA THR A 412 1.29 44.26 -1.61
C THR A 412 0.09 44.17 -2.55
N THR A 413 0.30 44.36 -3.85
CA THR A 413 -0.71 44.09 -4.88
C THR A 413 -0.96 42.59 -5.04
N ILE A 414 -2.18 42.18 -5.37
CA ILE A 414 -2.46 40.78 -5.74
C ILE A 414 -1.87 40.47 -7.12
N PRO A 415 -1.19 39.32 -7.33
CA PRO A 415 -0.73 38.92 -8.66
C PRO A 415 -1.91 38.48 -9.55
N THR A 416 -1.92 38.93 -10.81
CA THR A 416 -2.88 38.44 -11.81
C THR A 416 -2.43 37.05 -12.31
N ILE A 417 -3.02 36.00 -11.73
CA ILE A 417 -2.83 34.62 -12.16
C ILE A 417 -4.03 34.20 -13.01
N TYR A 418 -3.76 33.64 -14.19
CA TYR A 418 -4.71 32.86 -14.97
C TYR A 418 -4.49 31.38 -14.65
N SER A 419 -5.58 30.63 -14.53
CA SER A 419 -5.59 29.17 -14.59
C SER A 419 -6.43 28.75 -15.80
N TYR A 420 -5.93 27.76 -16.55
CA TYR A 420 -6.66 27.13 -17.64
C TYR A 420 -6.87 25.64 -17.37
N ALA A 421 -8.13 25.22 -17.39
CA ALA A 421 -8.55 23.83 -17.28
C ALA A 421 -9.19 23.38 -18.59
N LEU A 422 -8.89 22.14 -18.99
CA LEU A 422 -9.50 21.44 -20.12
C LEU A 422 -10.39 20.32 -19.55
N THR A 423 -11.59 20.14 -20.07
CA THR A 423 -12.55 19.14 -19.53
C THR A 423 -12.21 17.68 -19.85
N GLY A 424 -11.45 17.44 -20.92
CA GLY A 424 -11.05 16.10 -21.36
C GLY A 424 -9.67 16.13 -22.03
N THR A 425 -8.79 15.21 -21.65
CA THR A 425 -7.41 15.10 -22.16
C THR A 425 -7.17 13.83 -22.97
N SER A 426 -8.24 13.11 -23.30
CA SER A 426 -8.18 11.87 -24.09
C SER A 426 -9.30 11.85 -25.12
N PHE A 427 -9.08 11.19 -26.25
CA PHE A 427 -10.02 11.09 -27.36
C PHE A 427 -9.78 9.81 -28.17
N ILE A 428 -10.80 9.32 -28.87
CA ILE A 428 -10.78 8.09 -29.66
C ILE A 428 -10.13 8.29 -31.05
N SER A 429 -9.65 7.23 -31.69
CA SER A 429 -8.96 7.31 -32.98
C SER A 429 -9.89 7.45 -34.19
N GLY A 430 -11.12 6.94 -34.10
CA GLY A 430 -12.21 7.14 -35.06
C GLY A 430 -12.89 8.52 -34.99
N ILE A 431 -12.34 9.49 -34.26
CA ILE A 431 -12.97 10.80 -34.05
C ILE A 431 -13.17 11.58 -35.37
N GLU A 432 -14.41 12.02 -35.64
CA GLU A 432 -14.70 12.82 -36.84
C GLU A 432 -14.07 14.23 -36.77
N GLU A 433 -13.59 14.75 -37.91
CA GLU A 433 -13.05 16.11 -38.04
C GLU A 433 -14.05 17.16 -37.52
N GLY A 434 -13.59 18.05 -36.64
CA GLY A 434 -14.42 19.08 -36.01
C GLY A 434 -15.18 18.62 -34.75
N THR A 435 -15.05 17.35 -34.35
CA THR A 435 -15.58 16.87 -33.06
C THR A 435 -14.75 17.43 -31.90
N SER A 436 -15.43 17.79 -30.80
CA SER A 436 -14.80 18.37 -29.61
C SER A 436 -14.09 17.32 -28.76
N ILE A 437 -12.79 17.49 -28.58
CA ILE A 437 -11.97 16.71 -27.63
C ILE A 437 -12.15 17.25 -26.20
N GLY A 438 -12.32 18.56 -26.05
CA GLY A 438 -12.55 19.17 -24.74
C GLY A 438 -12.79 20.67 -24.78
N THR A 439 -13.34 21.19 -23.68
CA THR A 439 -13.64 22.61 -23.50
C THR A 439 -12.63 23.26 -22.55
N MET A 440 -12.06 24.38 -22.98
CA MET A 440 -11.11 25.21 -22.25
C MET A 440 -11.84 26.26 -21.41
N SER A 441 -11.55 26.31 -20.13
CA SER A 441 -12.08 27.31 -19.20
C SER A 441 -10.96 28.15 -18.59
N SER A 442 -11.29 29.39 -18.24
CA SER A 442 -10.35 30.35 -17.67
C SER A 442 -10.94 31.12 -16.51
N GLU A 443 -10.13 31.36 -15.49
CA GLU A 443 -10.46 32.26 -14.38
C GLU A 443 -9.26 33.13 -14.02
N THR A 444 -9.53 34.21 -13.30
CA THR A 444 -8.51 35.04 -12.66
C THR A 444 -8.71 35.09 -11.16
N TYR A 445 -7.61 35.11 -10.43
CA TYR A 445 -7.66 35.25 -8.97
C TYR A 445 -8.40 36.53 -8.51
N ALA A 446 -8.29 37.61 -9.29
CA ALA A 446 -8.86 38.91 -8.94
C ALA A 446 -10.35 39.11 -9.35
N LYS A 447 -10.86 38.41 -10.36
CA LYS A 447 -12.24 38.60 -10.87
C LYS A 447 -13.10 37.32 -10.90
N GLY A 448 -12.50 36.15 -10.70
CA GLY A 448 -13.15 34.84 -10.88
C GLY A 448 -13.17 34.39 -12.34
N PRO A 449 -14.14 33.54 -12.74
CA PRO A 449 -14.30 33.10 -14.12
C PRO A 449 -14.25 34.27 -15.11
N GLU A 450 -13.39 34.16 -16.11
CA GLU A 450 -13.21 35.16 -17.16
C GLU A 450 -13.52 34.51 -18.50
N SER A 451 -14.19 35.25 -19.40
CA SER A 451 -14.26 34.82 -20.80
C SER A 451 -12.92 35.09 -21.47
N SER A 452 -12.31 34.08 -22.08
CA SER A 452 -11.06 34.20 -22.82
C SER A 452 -11.24 33.87 -24.30
N ALA A 453 -10.33 34.35 -25.13
CA ALA A 453 -10.08 33.83 -26.47
C ALA A 453 -8.88 32.87 -26.42
N TYR A 454 -8.96 31.76 -27.14
CA TYR A 454 -7.91 30.75 -27.22
C TYR A 454 -7.38 30.61 -28.65
N THR A 455 -6.07 30.41 -28.79
CA THR A 455 -5.40 30.22 -30.09
C THR A 455 -4.23 29.26 -29.95
N LEU A 456 -4.04 28.37 -30.92
CA LEU A 456 -2.78 27.60 -31.07
C LEU A 456 -1.64 28.57 -31.39
N VAL A 457 -0.49 28.38 -30.76
CA VAL A 457 0.71 29.24 -30.89
C VAL A 457 1.97 28.40 -30.99
N SER A 458 2.99 28.93 -31.65
CA SER A 458 4.27 28.23 -31.82
C SER A 458 5.19 28.34 -30.60
N GLY A 459 6.01 27.32 -30.36
CA GLY A 459 6.99 27.18 -29.26
C GLY A 459 7.07 25.74 -28.76
N THR A 460 7.91 25.44 -27.76
CA THR A 460 8.00 24.09 -27.15
C THR A 460 6.61 23.50 -26.83
N GLY A 461 6.33 22.25 -27.21
CA GLY A 461 5.00 21.67 -27.03
C GLY A 461 4.01 22.00 -28.16
N ASP A 462 4.48 22.49 -29.33
CA ASP A 462 3.65 22.80 -30.51
C ASP A 462 3.67 21.73 -31.61
N GLU A 463 4.30 20.58 -31.35
CA GLU A 463 4.66 19.55 -32.33
C GLU A 463 3.44 19.06 -33.13
N ASP A 464 2.30 18.93 -32.47
CA ASP A 464 1.06 18.42 -33.05
C ASP A 464 0.00 19.51 -33.33
N ASN A 465 0.31 20.79 -33.15
CA ASN A 465 -0.65 21.89 -33.38
C ASN A 465 -1.37 21.82 -34.74
N ALA A 466 -0.72 21.29 -35.78
CA ALA A 466 -1.30 21.15 -37.11
C ALA A 466 -2.41 20.07 -37.23
N LYS A 467 -2.55 19.18 -36.24
CA LYS A 467 -3.52 18.09 -36.20
C LYS A 467 -4.85 18.48 -35.52
N PHE A 468 -4.93 19.68 -34.94
CA PHE A 468 -6.08 20.15 -34.16
C PHE A 468 -6.55 21.53 -34.60
N THR A 469 -7.78 21.90 -34.22
CA THR A 469 -8.31 23.26 -34.42
C THR A 469 -8.96 23.77 -33.14
N ILE A 470 -9.17 25.09 -33.04
CA ILE A 470 -9.87 25.73 -31.92
C ILE A 470 -11.09 26.48 -32.45
N ALA A 471 -12.25 26.23 -31.85
CA ALA A 471 -13.49 26.92 -32.12
C ALA A 471 -14.08 27.49 -30.82
N GLY A 472 -13.94 28.80 -30.63
CA GLY A 472 -14.39 29.46 -29.40
C GLY A 472 -13.57 29.02 -28.19
N ASP A 473 -14.17 28.25 -27.30
CA ASP A 473 -13.57 27.63 -26.13
C ASP A 473 -13.32 26.12 -26.28
N GLN A 474 -13.62 25.50 -27.43
CA GLN A 474 -13.37 24.07 -27.65
C GLN A 474 -12.11 23.82 -28.48
N ILE A 475 -11.35 22.79 -28.11
CA ILE A 475 -10.34 22.16 -28.98
C ILE A 475 -11.00 20.98 -29.70
N LEU A 476 -10.82 20.94 -31.01
CA LEU A 476 -11.46 20.00 -31.92
C LEU A 476 -10.41 19.16 -32.66
N ALA A 477 -10.77 17.94 -33.05
CA ALA A 477 -10.02 17.16 -34.02
C ALA A 477 -9.88 17.95 -35.34
N GLY A 478 -8.67 18.01 -35.89
CA GLY A 478 -8.40 18.58 -37.22
C GLY A 478 -8.57 17.54 -38.33
N SER A 479 -8.11 17.86 -39.54
CA SER A 479 -8.19 16.98 -40.71
C SER A 479 -7.09 15.89 -40.73
N TYR A 480 -6.58 15.50 -39.56
CA TYR A 480 -5.59 14.43 -39.42
C TYR A 480 -6.31 13.14 -39.09
N ASP A 481 -5.94 12.07 -39.78
CA ASP A 481 -6.49 10.73 -39.56
C ASP A 481 -5.78 10.07 -38.38
N PHE A 482 -6.47 9.91 -37.25
CA PHE A 482 -5.89 9.35 -36.02
C PHE A 482 -5.95 7.82 -35.97
N THR A 483 -6.66 7.15 -36.89
CA THR A 483 -6.80 5.68 -36.94
C THR A 483 -5.48 4.96 -37.18
N GLN A 484 -4.55 5.62 -37.86
CA GLN A 484 -3.21 5.09 -38.18
C GLN A 484 -2.23 5.04 -36.98
N ASP A 485 -2.57 5.67 -35.86
CA ASP A 485 -1.67 5.83 -34.70
C ASP A 485 -2.02 4.84 -33.56
N ALA A 486 -1.04 4.56 -32.70
CA ALA A 486 -1.18 3.52 -31.67
C ALA A 486 -1.94 4.02 -30.43
N HIS A 487 -2.58 3.10 -29.70
CA HIS A 487 -3.16 3.38 -28.38
C HIS A 487 -2.13 4.05 -27.45
N GLY A 488 -2.56 5.08 -26.72
CA GLY A 488 -1.70 5.82 -25.79
C GLY A 488 -0.76 6.83 -26.46
N THR A 489 -0.82 7.02 -27.79
CA THR A 489 -0.04 8.07 -28.47
C THR A 489 -0.39 9.44 -27.88
N GLN A 490 0.64 10.16 -27.43
CA GLN A 490 0.52 11.49 -26.86
C GLN A 490 0.75 12.55 -27.92
N TYR A 491 -0.13 13.55 -27.93
CA TYR A 491 -0.11 14.69 -28.85
C TYR A 491 0.11 15.98 -28.07
N PHE A 492 1.09 16.77 -28.50
CA PHE A 492 1.52 17.98 -27.79
C PHE A 492 1.02 19.22 -28.52
N VAL A 493 0.17 20.00 -27.85
CA VAL A 493 -0.42 21.24 -28.40
C VAL A 493 -0.18 22.43 -27.48
N ARG A 494 0.26 23.54 -28.06
CA ARG A 494 0.58 24.77 -27.33
C ARG A 494 -0.51 25.82 -27.57
N ILE A 495 -1.23 26.16 -26.51
CA ILE A 495 -2.36 27.10 -26.55
C ILE A 495 -2.01 28.38 -25.80
N GLN A 496 -2.39 29.53 -26.35
CA GLN A 496 -2.45 30.80 -25.65
C GLN A 496 -3.90 31.14 -25.31
N GLY A 497 -4.20 31.33 -24.02
CA GLY A 497 -5.41 32.00 -23.58
C GLY A 497 -5.17 33.51 -23.44
N THR A 498 -6.19 34.29 -23.76
CA THR A 498 -6.20 35.76 -23.62
C THR A 498 -7.51 36.20 -22.96
N GLY A 499 -7.43 36.77 -21.76
CA GLY A 499 -8.62 37.25 -21.03
C GLY A 499 -9.28 38.44 -21.71
N ASN A 500 -10.58 38.36 -22.02
CA ASN A 500 -11.30 39.42 -22.76
C ASN A 500 -11.56 40.68 -21.93
N LEU A 501 -11.54 40.60 -20.59
CA LEU A 501 -11.82 41.69 -19.65
C LEU A 501 -10.55 42.25 -18.99
N THR A 502 -9.47 41.48 -18.99
CA THR A 502 -8.17 41.84 -18.40
C THR A 502 -7.09 42.11 -19.44
N GLY A 503 -7.19 41.50 -20.63
CA GLY A 503 -6.19 41.59 -21.70
C GLY A 503 -4.88 40.87 -21.41
N GLY A 504 -4.77 40.14 -20.29
CA GLY A 504 -3.59 39.35 -19.99
C GLY A 504 -3.58 38.04 -20.74
N THR A 505 -2.36 37.56 -21.02
CA THR A 505 -2.10 36.34 -21.78
C THR A 505 -1.32 35.34 -20.93
N GLN A 506 -1.64 34.06 -21.08
CA GLN A 506 -0.81 32.97 -20.58
C GLN A 506 -0.81 31.85 -21.63
N GLN A 507 0.34 31.20 -21.80
CA GLN A 507 0.51 30.04 -22.68
C GLN A 507 0.61 28.78 -21.83
N LYS A 508 0.07 27.67 -22.34
CA LYS A 508 0.12 26.36 -21.72
C LYS A 508 0.25 25.29 -22.80
N GLU A 509 1.15 24.35 -22.56
CA GLU A 509 1.23 23.08 -23.28
C GLU A 509 0.17 22.14 -22.72
N LEU A 510 -0.55 21.45 -23.61
CA LEU A 510 -1.53 20.44 -23.28
C LEU A 510 -1.14 19.13 -23.97
N VAL A 511 -1.23 18.03 -23.23
CA VAL A 511 -1.03 16.69 -23.74
C VAL A 511 -2.40 16.06 -23.95
N LEU A 512 -2.69 15.61 -25.17
CA LEU A 512 -3.89 14.88 -25.52
C LEU A 512 -3.49 13.41 -25.79
N THR A 513 -4.19 12.45 -25.18
CA THR A 513 -3.85 11.02 -25.26
C THR A 513 -4.86 10.28 -26.13
N LEU A 514 -4.37 9.58 -27.15
CA LEU A 514 -5.19 8.77 -28.03
C LEU A 514 -5.64 7.49 -27.34
N ILE A 515 -6.93 7.22 -27.42
CA ILE A 515 -7.56 5.93 -27.14
C ILE A 515 -7.78 5.28 -28.50
N LYS A 516 -7.33 4.04 -28.68
CA LYS A 516 -7.55 3.28 -29.92
C LYS A 516 -8.95 2.66 -29.90
N ASP A 517 -9.81 3.21 -30.74
CA ASP A 517 -11.23 2.89 -31.00
C ASP A 517 -11.51 3.53 -32.37
N ASP A 518 -11.45 2.75 -33.44
CA ASP A 518 -11.43 3.23 -34.84
C ASP A 518 -12.79 3.39 -35.51
N ASP A 519 -13.77 2.57 -35.16
CA ASP A 519 -15.15 2.66 -35.65
C ASP A 519 -16.12 3.36 -34.68
N ALA A 520 -15.60 3.83 -33.53
CA ALA A 520 -16.20 4.80 -32.63
C ALA A 520 -17.47 4.30 -31.93
N ASP A 521 -17.38 3.11 -31.34
CA ASP A 521 -18.49 2.41 -30.70
C ASP A 521 -18.36 2.23 -29.17
N ASP A 522 -17.37 2.88 -28.57
CA ASP A 522 -16.96 2.81 -27.15
C ASP A 522 -16.30 1.47 -26.71
N LEU A 523 -15.99 0.56 -27.64
CA LEU A 523 -15.07 -0.57 -27.42
C LEU A 523 -13.60 -0.13 -27.66
N LEU A 524 -12.64 -1.06 -27.62
CA LEU A 524 -11.23 -0.78 -27.90
C LEU A 524 -10.72 -1.81 -28.90
N ASP A 525 -10.07 -1.38 -29.98
CA ASP A 525 -9.57 -2.27 -31.03
C ASP A 525 -8.81 -3.49 -30.47
N SER A 526 -7.98 -3.26 -29.44
CA SER A 526 -7.17 -4.30 -28.83
C SER A 526 -7.96 -5.36 -28.06
N TRP A 527 -9.14 -5.00 -27.56
CA TRP A 527 -10.07 -5.93 -26.92
C TRP A 527 -10.88 -6.68 -27.97
N GLU A 528 -11.47 -5.97 -28.95
CA GLU A 528 -12.26 -6.60 -30.01
C GLU A 528 -11.44 -7.62 -30.82
N LEU A 529 -10.23 -7.24 -31.25
CA LEU A 529 -9.31 -8.11 -32.00
C LEU A 529 -8.72 -9.27 -31.16
N THR A 530 -9.11 -9.40 -29.89
CA THR A 530 -8.85 -10.61 -29.09
C THR A 530 -9.91 -11.69 -29.34
N PHE A 531 -11.13 -11.30 -29.75
CA PHE A 531 -12.29 -12.18 -29.89
C PHE A 531 -12.84 -12.26 -31.34
N ALA A 532 -12.81 -11.16 -32.09
CA ALA A 532 -13.29 -11.06 -33.47
C ALA A 532 -12.16 -10.77 -34.49
N ASP A 533 -12.39 -11.13 -35.77
CA ASP A 533 -11.43 -10.89 -36.86
C ASP A 533 -11.52 -9.45 -37.43
N GLU A 534 -12.68 -8.79 -37.31
CA GLU A 534 -12.98 -7.43 -37.79
C GLU A 534 -13.61 -6.62 -36.64
N LEU A 535 -13.28 -5.34 -36.51
CA LEU A 535 -13.76 -4.47 -35.40
C LEU A 535 -15.30 -4.45 -35.32
N THR A 536 -15.94 -4.13 -36.43
CA THR A 536 -17.41 -4.00 -36.57
C THR A 536 -18.25 -5.26 -36.28
N ASP A 537 -17.62 -6.40 -35.97
CA ASP A 537 -18.33 -7.63 -35.60
C ASP A 537 -18.90 -7.53 -34.18
N LEU A 538 -18.11 -7.06 -33.21
CA LEU A 538 -18.64 -6.61 -31.92
C LEU A 538 -19.19 -5.19 -32.11
N ASN A 539 -20.21 -4.80 -31.33
CA ASN A 539 -20.78 -3.46 -31.46
C ASN A 539 -21.31 -2.91 -30.13
N GLY A 540 -20.51 -2.09 -29.45
CA GLY A 540 -20.86 -1.50 -28.16
C GLY A 540 -22.09 -0.57 -28.19
N LEU A 541 -22.45 -0.08 -29.38
CA LEU A 541 -23.66 0.74 -29.62
C LEU A 541 -24.84 -0.07 -30.21
N GLY A 542 -24.66 -1.37 -30.43
CA GLY A 542 -25.65 -2.29 -30.98
C GLY A 542 -26.85 -2.49 -30.04
N THR A 543 -28.00 -2.83 -30.60
CA THR A 543 -29.15 -3.27 -29.80
C THR A 543 -29.86 -4.44 -30.47
N GLY A 544 -29.70 -5.62 -29.87
CA GLY A 544 -30.15 -6.91 -30.35
C GLY A 544 -30.37 -7.88 -29.19
N THR A 545 -30.54 -9.16 -29.51
CA THR A 545 -30.62 -10.27 -28.53
C THR A 545 -29.74 -11.43 -28.98
N GLY A 546 -28.67 -11.10 -29.70
CA GLY A 546 -27.81 -12.04 -30.42
C GLY A 546 -28.49 -13.11 -31.28
N PRO A 547 -27.73 -14.15 -31.66
CA PRO A 547 -26.27 -14.12 -31.80
C PRO A 547 -25.83 -13.57 -33.17
N GLY A 548 -24.62 -13.03 -33.23
CA GLY A 548 -23.84 -12.75 -34.44
C GLY A 548 -23.46 -11.28 -34.63
N ALA A 549 -22.54 -11.04 -35.57
CA ALA A 549 -21.96 -9.72 -35.83
C ALA A 549 -22.98 -8.56 -35.93
N GLY A 550 -22.71 -7.47 -35.22
CA GLY A 550 -23.49 -6.23 -35.25
C GLY A 550 -24.82 -6.25 -34.50
N THR A 551 -25.06 -7.23 -33.61
CA THR A 551 -26.21 -7.25 -32.70
C THR A 551 -26.01 -6.38 -31.46
N GLY A 552 -24.76 -6.22 -30.99
CA GLY A 552 -24.43 -5.65 -29.68
C GLY A 552 -24.63 -6.60 -28.50
N ASP A 553 -24.68 -7.90 -28.80
CA ASP A 553 -24.87 -9.06 -27.92
C ASP A 553 -24.52 -10.25 -28.82
N PHE A 554 -23.22 -10.52 -28.99
CA PHE A 554 -22.72 -11.31 -30.12
C PHE A 554 -22.95 -12.82 -29.95
N ASP A 555 -22.94 -13.38 -28.74
CA ASP A 555 -23.25 -14.80 -28.51
C ASP A 555 -24.72 -15.08 -28.12
N GLY A 556 -25.49 -14.05 -27.75
CA GLY A 556 -26.92 -14.16 -27.48
C GLY A 556 -27.27 -14.60 -26.05
N ASP A 557 -26.35 -14.47 -25.10
CA ASP A 557 -26.56 -14.82 -23.68
C ASP A 557 -27.45 -13.80 -22.93
N GLY A 558 -27.51 -12.56 -23.44
CA GLY A 558 -28.30 -11.45 -22.89
C GLY A 558 -27.50 -10.36 -22.15
N ILE A 559 -26.18 -10.48 -22.06
CA ILE A 559 -25.23 -9.40 -21.80
C ILE A 559 -24.89 -8.74 -23.16
N THR A 560 -24.62 -7.43 -23.15
CA THR A 560 -24.14 -6.73 -24.35
C THR A 560 -22.62 -6.69 -24.42
N ASP A 561 -22.05 -6.67 -25.62
CA ASP A 561 -20.60 -6.59 -25.85
C ASP A 561 -19.94 -5.47 -25.01
N TYR A 562 -20.62 -4.32 -24.86
CA TYR A 562 -20.18 -3.19 -24.03
C TYR A 562 -20.24 -3.43 -22.51
N GLN A 563 -21.16 -4.26 -22.02
CA GLN A 563 -21.19 -4.69 -20.62
C GLN A 563 -20.05 -5.67 -20.33
N GLU A 564 -19.78 -6.62 -21.22
CA GLU A 564 -18.66 -7.55 -21.09
C GLU A 564 -17.31 -6.85 -21.18
N PHE A 565 -17.18 -5.88 -22.09
CA PHE A 565 -16.03 -5.00 -22.13
C PHE A 565 -15.81 -4.28 -20.78
N GLN A 566 -16.87 -3.74 -20.16
CA GLN A 566 -16.78 -3.16 -18.82
C GLN A 566 -16.42 -4.20 -17.74
N TYR A 567 -16.98 -5.40 -17.80
CA TYR A 567 -16.68 -6.49 -16.86
C TYR A 567 -15.22 -6.96 -17.00
N SER A 568 -14.70 -7.11 -18.21
CA SER A 568 -13.30 -7.46 -18.49
C SER A 568 -12.30 -6.42 -17.94
N ARG A 569 -12.71 -5.16 -17.87
CA ARG A 569 -11.92 -4.06 -17.29
C ARG A 569 -12.10 -3.86 -15.80
N SER A 570 -12.95 -4.66 -15.14
CA SER A 570 -13.27 -4.51 -13.72
C SER A 570 -13.28 -5.84 -12.96
N THR A 571 -14.35 -6.64 -13.10
CA THR A 571 -14.64 -7.80 -12.25
C THR A 571 -14.19 -9.14 -12.85
N TYR A 572 -14.36 -9.33 -14.16
CA TYR A 572 -14.24 -10.63 -14.84
C TYR A 572 -13.28 -10.53 -16.04
N PRO A 573 -11.95 -10.47 -15.81
CA PRO A 573 -10.96 -10.07 -16.83
C PRO A 573 -10.82 -10.98 -18.05
N THR A 574 -11.48 -12.14 -18.07
CA THR A 574 -11.47 -13.13 -19.17
C THR A 574 -12.86 -13.49 -19.66
N ILE A 575 -13.90 -12.73 -19.28
CA ILE A 575 -15.26 -12.86 -19.84
C ILE A 575 -15.21 -12.65 -21.36
N SER A 576 -16.01 -13.40 -22.12
CA SER A 576 -15.80 -13.60 -23.56
C SER A 576 -17.07 -13.32 -24.37
N PRO A 577 -17.14 -12.22 -25.15
CA PRO A 577 -18.32 -11.78 -25.93
C PRO A 577 -18.67 -12.66 -27.14
N ILE A 578 -18.08 -13.86 -27.21
CA ILE A 578 -18.27 -14.83 -28.28
C ILE A 578 -18.58 -16.23 -27.71
N LEU A 579 -18.77 -16.35 -26.39
CA LEU A 579 -19.02 -17.58 -25.65
C LEU A 579 -20.03 -17.30 -24.54
N ALA A 580 -21.30 -17.62 -24.81
CA ALA A 580 -22.37 -17.45 -23.83
C ALA A 580 -22.14 -18.17 -22.49
N ASP A 581 -21.28 -19.20 -22.48
CA ASP A 581 -20.76 -19.94 -21.32
C ASP A 581 -19.23 -19.83 -21.41
N THR A 582 -18.62 -18.85 -20.72
CA THR A 582 -17.20 -18.50 -20.90
C THR A 582 -16.26 -19.59 -20.36
N ASP A 583 -16.59 -20.23 -19.23
CA ASP A 583 -15.70 -21.20 -18.58
C ASP A 583 -16.04 -22.68 -18.84
N GLY A 584 -17.18 -22.96 -19.48
CA GLY A 584 -17.58 -24.28 -19.98
C GLY A 584 -18.33 -25.13 -18.96
N ASP A 585 -18.97 -24.49 -17.99
CA ASP A 585 -19.65 -25.04 -16.83
C ASP A 585 -21.07 -25.58 -17.11
N THR A 586 -21.70 -25.11 -18.19
CA THR A 586 -23.13 -25.28 -18.59
C THR A 586 -24.12 -24.25 -18.02
N LEU A 587 -23.67 -23.15 -17.43
CA LEU A 587 -24.43 -21.93 -17.22
C LEU A 587 -24.06 -20.87 -18.26
N ASP A 588 -25.01 -19.99 -18.58
CA ASP A 588 -24.72 -18.82 -19.42
C ASP A 588 -24.23 -17.66 -18.52
N ASP A 589 -23.26 -16.86 -18.95
CA ASP A 589 -22.61 -15.78 -18.18
C ASP A 589 -23.63 -14.81 -17.55
N SER A 590 -24.74 -14.51 -18.26
CA SER A 590 -25.85 -13.69 -17.77
C SER A 590 -26.60 -14.32 -16.59
N ASP A 591 -26.79 -15.64 -16.62
CA ASP A 591 -27.48 -16.44 -15.61
C ASP A 591 -26.58 -16.60 -14.36
N GLU A 592 -25.26 -16.57 -14.54
CA GLU A 592 -24.27 -16.52 -13.45
C GLU A 592 -24.17 -15.14 -12.79
N ILE A 593 -24.01 -14.07 -13.57
CA ILE A 593 -23.89 -12.69 -13.04
C ILE A 593 -25.17 -12.25 -12.33
N ALA A 594 -26.35 -12.67 -12.82
CA ALA A 594 -27.64 -12.32 -12.25
C ALA A 594 -28.17 -13.34 -11.22
N GLY A 595 -27.77 -14.60 -11.31
CA GLY A 595 -28.28 -15.74 -10.54
C GLY A 595 -29.49 -16.43 -11.20
N ALA A 596 -29.31 -17.70 -11.57
CA ALA A 596 -30.26 -18.51 -12.31
C ALA A 596 -31.33 -19.20 -11.43
N GLY A 597 -32.52 -18.59 -11.31
CA GLY A 597 -33.72 -19.21 -10.74
C GLY A 597 -33.67 -19.46 -9.22
N SER A 598 -33.07 -20.57 -8.78
CA SER A 598 -32.76 -20.85 -7.38
C SER A 598 -31.29 -20.69 -7.04
N ARG A 599 -30.39 -20.70 -8.04
CA ARG A 599 -28.96 -20.44 -7.81
C ARG A 599 -28.73 -18.99 -7.39
N PRO A 600 -27.79 -18.72 -6.46
CA PRO A 600 -27.26 -17.38 -6.28
C PRO A 600 -26.41 -16.98 -7.51
N PRO A 601 -25.98 -15.72 -7.60
CA PRO A 601 -24.95 -15.34 -8.57
C PRO A 601 -23.62 -16.06 -8.31
N THR A 602 -22.97 -16.49 -9.39
CA THR A 602 -21.70 -17.21 -9.44
C THR A 602 -20.64 -16.37 -10.18
N ASN A 603 -19.56 -16.97 -10.66
CA ASN A 603 -18.45 -16.25 -11.29
C ASN A 603 -18.16 -16.83 -12.69
N PRO A 604 -18.55 -16.16 -13.79
CA PRO A 604 -18.55 -16.69 -15.16
C PRO A 604 -17.17 -16.89 -15.79
N ILE A 605 -16.11 -16.86 -14.99
CA ILE A 605 -14.74 -17.20 -15.41
C ILE A 605 -14.10 -18.24 -14.49
N LEU A 606 -14.91 -18.92 -13.67
CA LEU A 606 -14.57 -19.96 -12.72
C LEU A 606 -15.71 -20.98 -12.63
N ALA A 607 -15.62 -22.04 -13.42
CA ALA A 607 -16.59 -23.15 -13.53
C ALA A 607 -16.91 -23.92 -12.23
N ASP A 608 -16.38 -23.48 -11.09
CA ASP A 608 -16.52 -24.00 -9.72
C ASP A 608 -16.23 -22.78 -8.82
N THR A 609 -17.29 -22.06 -8.44
CA THR A 609 -17.18 -20.73 -7.81
C THR A 609 -16.60 -20.79 -6.40
N ASP A 610 -17.00 -21.79 -5.61
CA ASP A 610 -16.54 -21.95 -4.22
C ASP A 610 -15.35 -22.91 -4.05
N ARG A 611 -15.06 -23.71 -5.09
CA ARG A 611 -13.91 -24.63 -5.23
C ARG A 611 -13.99 -25.85 -4.34
N ASP A 612 -15.22 -26.31 -4.13
CA ASP A 612 -15.55 -27.60 -3.56
C ASP A 612 -15.10 -28.78 -4.44
N GLY A 613 -15.09 -28.63 -5.77
CA GLY A 613 -14.85 -29.68 -6.75
C GLY A 613 -16.07 -30.08 -7.60
N LEU A 614 -17.20 -29.40 -7.46
CA LEU A 614 -18.38 -29.45 -8.33
C LEU A 614 -18.40 -28.24 -9.26
N ASN A 615 -19.12 -28.40 -10.38
CA ASN A 615 -19.37 -27.30 -11.29
C ASN A 615 -20.67 -26.56 -10.91
N ASP A 616 -20.70 -25.24 -11.00
CA ASP A 616 -21.85 -24.40 -10.64
C ASP A 616 -23.14 -24.81 -11.40
N GLY A 617 -22.99 -25.23 -12.66
CA GLY A 617 -24.05 -25.82 -13.48
C GLY A 617 -24.61 -27.14 -12.93
N ALA A 618 -23.82 -27.95 -12.23
CA ALA A 618 -24.29 -29.13 -11.51
C ALA A 618 -25.05 -28.78 -10.21
N GLU A 619 -24.74 -27.62 -9.62
CA GLU A 619 -25.21 -27.17 -8.32
C GLU A 619 -26.49 -26.34 -8.41
N THR A 620 -27.63 -27.04 -8.44
CA THR A 620 -28.92 -26.40 -8.75
C THR A 620 -29.52 -25.54 -7.62
N ASN A 621 -28.89 -25.52 -6.43
CA ASN A 621 -29.36 -24.88 -5.20
C ASN A 621 -30.84 -25.18 -4.86
N THR A 622 -31.30 -26.39 -5.21
CA THR A 622 -32.68 -26.83 -4.97
C THR A 622 -32.88 -27.43 -3.57
N GLY A 623 -31.81 -27.73 -2.84
CA GLY A 623 -31.82 -28.43 -1.56
C GLY A 623 -32.28 -29.90 -1.68
N VAL A 624 -32.17 -30.50 -2.87
CA VAL A 624 -32.59 -31.88 -3.15
C VAL A 624 -31.58 -32.56 -4.07
N PHE A 625 -30.77 -33.46 -3.53
CA PHE A 625 -29.85 -34.28 -4.33
C PHE A 625 -30.58 -35.21 -5.31
N VAL A 626 -30.25 -35.09 -6.60
CA VAL A 626 -30.78 -35.93 -7.69
C VAL A 626 -29.69 -36.79 -8.34
N SER A 627 -28.53 -36.21 -8.66
CA SER A 627 -27.38 -36.88 -9.26
C SER A 627 -26.11 -36.03 -9.15
N ALA A 628 -24.94 -36.59 -9.52
CA ALA A 628 -23.67 -35.84 -9.57
C ALA A 628 -23.62 -34.68 -10.60
N THR A 629 -24.66 -34.50 -11.42
CA THR A 629 -24.82 -33.37 -12.37
C THR A 629 -26.11 -32.59 -12.09
N ASN A 630 -26.71 -32.80 -10.92
CA ASN A 630 -27.86 -32.08 -10.35
C ASN A 630 -27.87 -32.41 -8.86
N THR A 631 -26.93 -31.82 -8.16
CA THR A 631 -26.57 -32.14 -6.78
C THR A 631 -27.53 -31.52 -5.77
N GLY A 632 -28.27 -30.48 -6.20
CA GLY A 632 -29.15 -29.71 -5.32
C GLY A 632 -28.41 -28.81 -4.32
N THR A 633 -27.08 -28.84 -4.35
CA THR A 633 -26.16 -28.06 -3.52
C THR A 633 -26.02 -26.63 -4.02
N ASN A 634 -25.39 -25.77 -3.22
CA ASN A 634 -25.31 -24.34 -3.45
C ASN A 634 -23.90 -23.96 -3.95
N PRO A 635 -23.74 -23.43 -5.19
CA PRO A 635 -22.44 -23.13 -5.82
C PRO A 635 -21.62 -21.99 -5.17
N THR A 636 -21.98 -21.58 -3.96
CA THR A 636 -21.30 -20.55 -3.18
C THR A 636 -21.00 -21.01 -1.74
N LEU A 637 -21.28 -22.27 -1.43
CA LEU A 637 -21.09 -22.91 -0.13
C LEU A 637 -20.49 -24.31 -0.30
N VAL A 638 -19.18 -24.40 -0.10
CA VAL A 638 -18.32 -25.61 -0.05
C VAL A 638 -18.85 -26.82 0.78
N ASP A 639 -19.91 -26.62 1.56
CA ASP A 639 -20.57 -27.53 2.49
C ASP A 639 -22.02 -27.05 2.61
N THR A 640 -22.94 -27.58 1.79
CA THR A 640 -24.30 -27.04 1.66
C THR A 640 -25.14 -27.26 2.92
N ASP A 641 -25.07 -28.45 3.52
CA ASP A 641 -25.93 -28.82 4.64
C ASP A 641 -25.32 -28.58 6.03
N LEU A 642 -24.05 -28.16 6.07
CA LEU A 642 -23.27 -27.82 7.27
C LEU A 642 -22.95 -29.03 8.16
N ASP A 643 -22.88 -30.21 7.54
CA ASP A 643 -22.21 -31.40 8.04
C ASP A 643 -20.70 -31.16 8.21
N GLY A 644 -20.03 -30.43 7.32
CA GLY A 644 -18.57 -30.26 7.35
C GLY A 644 -17.79 -31.31 6.57
N ALA A 645 -18.47 -32.13 5.76
CA ALA A 645 -17.92 -32.67 4.53
C ALA A 645 -17.97 -31.60 3.41
N ARG A 646 -17.36 -31.89 2.25
CA ARG A 646 -17.58 -31.13 1.02
C ARG A 646 -18.59 -31.83 0.14
N ASP A 647 -19.40 -31.07 -0.57
CA ASP A 647 -20.47 -31.59 -1.41
C ASP A 647 -19.93 -32.55 -2.50
N SER A 648 -18.79 -32.23 -3.13
CA SER A 648 -18.08 -33.13 -4.05
C SER A 648 -17.61 -34.43 -3.40
N PHE A 649 -17.07 -34.34 -2.17
CA PHE A 649 -16.53 -35.47 -1.42
C PHE A 649 -17.64 -36.40 -0.95
N GLU A 650 -18.79 -35.86 -0.57
CA GLU A 650 -19.99 -36.62 -0.24
C GLU A 650 -20.47 -37.48 -1.41
N ILE A 651 -20.52 -36.88 -2.60
CA ILE A 651 -20.86 -37.59 -3.84
C ILE A 651 -19.85 -38.69 -4.13
N GLU A 652 -18.55 -38.42 -3.95
CA GLU A 652 -17.48 -39.44 -4.09
C GLU A 652 -17.64 -40.60 -3.10
N LYS A 653 -18.04 -40.32 -1.85
CA LYS A 653 -18.24 -41.32 -0.79
C LYS A 653 -19.65 -41.91 -0.74
N ASN A 654 -20.53 -41.57 -1.70
CA ASN A 654 -21.92 -42.03 -1.81
C ASN A 654 -22.79 -41.66 -0.60
N SER A 655 -22.57 -40.46 -0.05
CA SER A 655 -23.44 -39.82 0.93
C SER A 655 -24.32 -38.75 0.25
N ASN A 656 -25.00 -37.88 1.00
CA ASN A 656 -26.00 -36.96 0.41
C ASN A 656 -25.73 -35.52 0.89
N PRO A 657 -25.19 -34.63 0.03
CA PRO A 657 -24.74 -33.28 0.40
C PRO A 657 -25.87 -32.26 0.64
N THR A 658 -27.09 -32.76 0.88
CA THR A 658 -28.28 -31.94 1.19
C THR A 658 -29.02 -32.47 2.42
N ASP A 659 -28.40 -33.39 3.17
CA ASP A 659 -28.94 -34.04 4.36
C ASP A 659 -27.84 -34.26 5.41
N ILE A 660 -27.74 -33.32 6.35
CA ILE A 660 -26.82 -33.27 7.51
C ILE A 660 -26.78 -34.55 8.39
N THR A 661 -27.67 -35.53 8.13
CA THR A 661 -27.66 -36.84 8.80
C THR A 661 -26.98 -37.94 8.01
N SER A 662 -26.67 -37.70 6.73
CA SER A 662 -26.13 -38.62 5.75
C SER A 662 -24.65 -38.33 5.49
N ARG A 663 -23.83 -38.59 6.50
CA ARG A 663 -22.41 -38.21 6.55
C ARG A 663 -21.49 -39.23 5.85
N PRO A 664 -20.38 -38.83 5.20
CA PRO A 664 -19.35 -39.76 4.72
C PRO A 664 -18.79 -40.67 5.82
N ALA A 665 -18.68 -41.96 5.53
CA ALA A 665 -18.00 -42.90 6.42
C ALA A 665 -16.48 -42.79 6.26
N LEU A 666 -15.75 -42.61 7.38
CA LEU A 666 -14.29 -42.64 7.36
C LEU A 666 -13.77 -43.99 6.79
N PRO A 667 -12.70 -44.00 5.98
CA PRO A 667 -12.11 -45.24 5.50
C PRO A 667 -11.63 -46.11 6.66
N SER A 668 -11.68 -47.43 6.54
CA SER A 668 -11.45 -48.37 7.66
C SER A 668 -10.04 -48.35 8.27
N ALA A 669 -9.05 -47.76 7.57
CA ALA A 669 -7.71 -47.50 8.09
C ALA A 669 -7.67 -46.32 9.09
N PHE A 670 -8.68 -45.46 9.06
CA PHE A 670 -8.79 -44.24 9.87
C PHE A 670 -9.77 -44.40 11.02
N GLY A 671 -9.52 -43.67 12.09
CA GLY A 671 -10.41 -43.53 13.22
C GLY A 671 -10.21 -42.19 13.89
N LEU A 672 -11.18 -41.76 14.69
CA LEU A 672 -11.19 -40.45 15.30
C LEU A 672 -11.77 -40.57 16.70
N PHE A 673 -11.02 -40.09 17.70
CA PHE A 673 -11.24 -40.42 19.10
C PHE A 673 -11.16 -39.19 19.98
N ALA A 674 -12.14 -39.01 20.87
CA ALA A 674 -12.17 -37.89 21.81
C ALA A 674 -11.14 -38.06 22.93
N LEU A 675 -10.56 -36.93 23.35
CA LEU A 675 -9.63 -36.81 24.47
C LEU A 675 -10.34 -36.18 25.67
N THR A 676 -10.19 -36.78 26.86
CA THR A 676 -10.77 -36.30 28.12
C THR A 676 -9.76 -36.29 29.27
N ASP A 677 -8.82 -37.23 29.29
CA ASP A 677 -7.78 -37.37 30.31
C ASP A 677 -6.53 -38.06 29.74
N ASP A 678 -5.43 -38.12 30.50
CA ASP A 678 -4.18 -38.70 30.02
C ASP A 678 -4.37 -40.17 29.56
N ALA A 679 -5.28 -40.93 30.17
CA ALA A 679 -5.59 -42.31 29.77
C ALA A 679 -6.28 -42.39 28.39
N SER A 680 -7.16 -41.44 28.06
CA SER A 680 -7.87 -41.37 26.78
C SER A 680 -6.94 -41.20 25.56
N SER A 681 -5.71 -40.70 25.75
CA SER A 681 -4.67 -40.66 24.70
C SER A 681 -4.25 -42.05 24.19
N GLY A 682 -4.48 -43.09 25.01
CA GLY A 682 -3.99 -44.44 24.76
C GLY A 682 -2.47 -44.56 24.71
N LEU A 683 -1.72 -43.56 25.21
CA LEU A 683 -0.26 -43.62 25.30
C LEU A 683 0.15 -44.48 26.51
N SER A 684 1.18 -45.32 26.36
CA SER A 684 1.67 -46.21 27.42
C SER A 684 3.16 -46.49 27.25
N THR A 685 3.89 -46.65 28.35
CA THR A 685 5.29 -47.08 28.37
C THR A 685 5.51 -48.51 27.85
N ASP A 686 4.44 -49.30 27.72
CA ASP A 686 4.47 -50.66 27.17
C ASP A 686 4.46 -50.69 25.63
N ILE A 687 4.23 -49.55 24.97
CA ILE A 687 4.16 -49.41 23.51
C ILE A 687 5.53 -48.97 22.96
N THR A 688 5.94 -49.55 21.84
CA THR A 688 7.12 -49.10 21.09
C THR A 688 6.73 -48.01 20.10
N TYR A 689 7.40 -46.86 20.17
CA TYR A 689 7.16 -45.71 19.30
C TYR A 689 8.37 -45.48 18.39
N THR A 690 8.14 -45.20 17.10
CA THR A 690 9.17 -44.64 16.21
C THR A 690 9.26 -43.12 16.35
N HIS A 691 8.13 -42.46 16.60
CA HIS A 691 8.04 -41.00 16.71
C HIS A 691 7.16 -40.61 17.91
N LYS A 692 7.60 -39.59 18.65
CA LYS A 692 6.89 -39.01 19.80
C LYS A 692 7.12 -37.49 19.79
N ILE A 693 6.26 -36.73 19.12
CA ILE A 693 6.46 -35.31 18.83
C ILE A 693 5.42 -34.49 19.60
N SER A 694 5.87 -33.44 20.29
CA SER A 694 5.02 -32.41 20.90
C SER A 694 5.27 -31.09 20.17
N GLY A 695 4.23 -30.50 19.60
CA GLY A 695 4.33 -29.22 18.90
C GLY A 695 4.46 -28.08 19.92
N GLY A 696 5.62 -27.42 20.00
CA GLY A 696 5.85 -26.33 20.94
C GLY A 696 6.70 -26.72 22.16
N GLY A 697 6.16 -27.48 23.12
CA GLY A 697 6.83 -27.77 24.41
C GLY A 697 6.87 -29.26 24.77
N ALA A 698 7.94 -29.73 25.43
CA ALA A 698 8.03 -31.12 25.91
C ALA A 698 6.90 -31.48 26.89
N ALA A 699 6.19 -32.58 26.63
CA ALA A 699 5.07 -33.07 27.44
C ALA A 699 5.30 -34.52 27.88
N THR A 700 4.64 -34.97 28.96
CA THR A 700 4.67 -36.37 29.41
C THR A 700 3.27 -36.85 29.77
N ILE A 701 2.79 -37.88 29.05
CA ILE A 701 1.44 -38.42 29.17
C ILE A 701 1.56 -39.91 29.54
N ASN A 702 0.93 -40.37 30.62
CA ASN A 702 1.04 -41.75 31.13
C ASN A 702 2.49 -42.26 31.30
N GLY A 703 3.45 -41.37 31.56
CA GLY A 703 4.88 -41.70 31.66
C GLY A 703 5.62 -41.78 30.32
N VAL A 704 4.95 -41.59 29.18
CA VAL A 704 5.58 -41.44 27.86
C VAL A 704 5.97 -39.98 27.65
N THR A 705 7.27 -39.69 27.54
CA THR A 705 7.78 -38.35 27.23
C THR A 705 7.86 -38.12 25.72
N LEU A 706 7.22 -37.05 25.27
CA LEU A 706 7.23 -36.56 23.89
C LEU A 706 8.35 -35.53 23.71
N GLU A 707 8.97 -35.56 22.54
CA GLU A 707 10.10 -34.71 22.16
C GLU A 707 9.59 -33.37 21.62
N GLU A 708 10.26 -32.30 22.04
CA GLU A 708 9.88 -30.93 21.70
C GLU A 708 10.23 -30.58 20.25
N LEU A 709 9.23 -30.10 19.50
CA LEU A 709 9.42 -29.44 18.21
C LEU A 709 9.35 -27.92 18.42
N ASN A 710 10.50 -27.25 18.27
CA ASN A 710 10.63 -25.79 18.39
C ASN A 710 11.53 -25.22 17.26
N PRO A 711 11.74 -23.89 17.13
CA PRO A 711 12.46 -23.32 15.97
C PRO A 711 13.96 -23.66 15.90
N VAL A 712 14.50 -24.28 16.95
CA VAL A 712 15.91 -24.68 17.12
C VAL A 712 16.06 -26.20 17.26
N LEU A 713 15.00 -26.89 17.68
CA LEU A 713 14.98 -28.33 17.93
C LEU A 713 13.93 -29.01 17.05
N THR A 714 14.42 -29.84 16.13
CA THR A 714 13.59 -30.80 15.39
C THR A 714 13.95 -32.20 15.88
N PRO A 715 12.97 -33.03 16.30
CA PRO A 715 13.22 -34.41 16.72
C PRO A 715 13.91 -35.24 15.63
N THR A 716 14.65 -36.28 16.06
CA THR A 716 15.41 -37.11 15.12
C THR A 716 14.45 -37.90 14.23
N ASN A 717 14.79 -38.03 12.94
CA ASN A 717 13.97 -38.66 11.89
C ASN A 717 12.63 -37.97 11.58
N PHE A 718 12.37 -36.78 12.11
CA PHE A 718 11.20 -35.97 11.76
C PHE A 718 11.62 -34.75 10.94
N THR A 719 10.85 -34.38 9.91
CA THR A 719 10.98 -33.06 9.25
C THR A 719 9.63 -32.40 9.10
N TRP A 720 9.63 -31.07 9.13
CA TRP A 720 8.43 -30.25 8.91
C TRP A 720 8.78 -29.15 7.90
N THR A 721 7.99 -29.05 6.83
CA THR A 721 8.13 -28.03 5.79
C THR A 721 6.84 -27.24 5.63
N VAL A 722 6.95 -25.97 5.23
CA VAL A 722 5.83 -25.04 5.08
C VAL A 722 5.90 -24.33 3.72
N SER A 723 4.78 -23.80 3.24
CA SER A 723 4.69 -23.19 1.90
C SER A 723 5.39 -21.83 1.75
N ALA A 724 5.77 -21.17 2.84
CA ALA A 724 6.39 -19.84 2.83
C ALA A 724 7.83 -19.87 3.38
N SER A 725 8.73 -19.07 2.80
CA SER A 725 10.15 -19.02 3.20
C SER A 725 10.42 -18.31 4.54
N ILE A 726 9.41 -17.66 5.13
CA ILE A 726 9.52 -16.97 6.42
C ILE A 726 8.23 -17.22 7.24
N GLY A 727 8.26 -18.20 8.14
CA GLY A 727 7.22 -18.35 9.17
C GLY A 727 6.78 -19.77 9.49
N ALA A 728 7.71 -20.55 10.02
CA ALA A 728 7.37 -21.53 11.05
C ALA A 728 7.27 -20.77 12.38
N GLU A 729 6.10 -20.23 12.71
CA GLU A 729 5.85 -19.66 14.02
C GLU A 729 5.41 -20.75 15.00
N ILE A 730 5.91 -20.64 16.23
CA ILE A 730 5.68 -21.62 17.29
C ILE A 730 5.20 -20.84 18.49
N ASN A 731 3.96 -21.12 18.89
CA ASN A 731 3.28 -20.38 19.94
C ASN A 731 3.52 -21.09 21.28
N PRO A 732 4.32 -20.52 22.20
CA PRO A 732 4.60 -21.14 23.48
C PRO A 732 3.38 -21.06 24.40
N ILE A 733 2.77 -22.21 24.68
CA ILE A 733 1.68 -22.44 25.65
C ILE A 733 0.67 -21.28 25.73
N THR A 734 -0.20 -21.18 24.73
CA THR A 734 -1.39 -20.34 24.82
C THR A 734 -2.65 -21.12 24.45
N ASN A 735 -3.69 -21.00 25.27
CA ASN A 735 -4.96 -21.66 24.99
C ASN A 735 -5.79 -20.93 23.92
N GLY A 736 -5.40 -19.72 23.49
CA GLY A 736 -6.24 -18.90 22.60
C GLY A 736 -7.60 -18.64 23.26
N THR A 737 -8.69 -19.02 22.58
CA THR A 737 -10.06 -19.01 23.14
C THR A 737 -10.52 -20.38 23.64
N TRP A 738 -9.68 -21.42 23.58
CA TRP A 738 -10.02 -22.77 24.01
C TRP A 738 -10.14 -22.90 25.53
N LEU A 739 -11.20 -23.58 25.98
CA LEU A 739 -11.53 -23.78 27.40
C LEU A 739 -11.58 -25.30 27.67
N PRO A 740 -10.44 -25.94 28.02
CA PRO A 740 -10.36 -27.40 28.16
C PRO A 740 -11.40 -28.00 29.11
N ALA A 741 -11.70 -27.31 30.20
CA ALA A 741 -12.72 -27.73 31.16
C ALA A 741 -14.14 -27.83 30.55
N THR A 742 -14.48 -26.96 29.58
CA THR A 742 -15.75 -27.02 28.85
C THR A 742 -15.78 -28.20 27.87
N GLY A 743 -14.62 -28.55 27.30
CA GLY A 743 -14.42 -29.73 26.46
C GLY A 743 -14.29 -31.06 27.20
N ASN A 744 -14.38 -31.04 28.54
CA ASN A 744 -14.10 -32.18 29.43
C ASN A 744 -12.66 -32.73 29.31
N VAL A 745 -11.69 -31.88 28.94
CA VAL A 745 -10.25 -32.21 28.87
C VAL A 745 -9.59 -31.82 30.19
N THR A 746 -9.11 -32.82 30.94
CA THR A 746 -8.70 -32.69 32.34
C THR A 746 -7.34 -33.33 32.68
N GLY A 747 -6.77 -34.12 31.77
CA GLY A 747 -5.49 -34.80 31.96
C GLY A 747 -4.32 -33.81 31.95
N PRO A 748 -3.45 -33.77 32.98
CA PRO A 748 -2.38 -32.77 33.07
C PRO A 748 -1.36 -32.92 31.92
N GLY A 749 -0.96 -34.13 31.56
CA GLY A 749 -0.03 -34.35 30.44
C GLY A 749 -0.63 -33.94 29.09
N LEU A 750 -1.94 -34.19 28.89
CA LEU A 750 -2.66 -33.69 27.72
C LEU A 750 -2.75 -32.17 27.69
N LEU A 751 -2.98 -31.51 28.82
CA LEU A 751 -3.04 -30.05 28.90
C LEU A 751 -1.68 -29.41 28.62
N ASP A 752 -0.59 -30.01 29.09
CA ASP A 752 0.78 -29.57 28.79
C ASP A 752 1.08 -29.68 27.28
N MET A 753 0.70 -30.79 26.63
CA MET A 753 0.89 -31.00 25.19
C MET A 753 -0.02 -30.08 24.35
N LEU A 754 -1.33 -30.07 24.62
CA LEU A 754 -2.31 -29.27 23.86
C LEU A 754 -2.20 -27.76 24.13
N GLY A 755 -1.38 -27.32 25.08
CA GLY A 755 -1.10 -25.91 25.32
C GLY A 755 -0.28 -25.25 24.21
N GLY A 756 0.68 -25.97 23.62
CA GLY A 756 1.55 -25.48 22.54
C GLY A 756 1.19 -26.08 21.17
N PHE A 757 1.66 -25.44 20.09
CA PHE A 757 1.55 -25.98 18.74
C PHE A 757 2.54 -25.31 17.77
N THR A 758 2.70 -25.91 16.59
CA THR A 758 3.44 -25.37 15.45
C THR A 758 2.51 -25.12 14.26
N TYR A 759 2.70 -24.01 13.53
CA TYR A 759 1.85 -23.63 12.39
C TYR A 759 2.62 -22.89 11.28
N ASN A 760 2.01 -22.78 10.10
CA ASN A 760 2.51 -21.97 8.97
C ASN A 760 1.89 -20.56 9.03
N THR A 761 2.70 -19.50 9.01
CA THR A 761 2.17 -18.12 9.00
C THR A 761 1.37 -17.79 7.74
N TYR A 762 1.66 -18.46 6.61
CA TYR A 762 0.85 -18.34 5.40
C TYR A 762 -0.40 -19.22 5.50
N GLY A 763 -1.44 -18.64 6.09
CA GLY A 763 -2.79 -19.22 6.18
C GLY A 763 -3.72 -18.84 5.02
N GLY A 764 -3.17 -18.44 3.86
CA GLY A 764 -3.97 -18.18 2.65
C GLY A 764 -4.30 -19.48 1.89
N PRO A 765 -5.29 -19.47 0.99
CA PRO A 765 -5.59 -20.58 0.09
C PRO A 765 -4.35 -21.13 -0.62
N GLY A 766 -4.20 -22.45 -0.66
CA GLY A 766 -2.99 -23.13 -1.17
C GLY A 766 -1.80 -23.16 -0.21
N GLY A 767 -1.88 -22.51 0.96
CA GLY A 767 -0.87 -22.62 2.01
C GLY A 767 -0.82 -24.03 2.60
N PHE A 768 0.37 -24.59 2.82
CA PHE A 768 0.48 -25.98 3.28
C PHE A 768 1.55 -26.20 4.34
N GLN A 769 1.43 -27.33 5.03
CA GLN A 769 2.41 -27.89 5.95
C GLN A 769 2.58 -29.37 5.65
N THR A 770 3.82 -29.86 5.58
CA THR A 770 4.09 -31.29 5.40
C THR A 770 4.95 -31.77 6.56
N TYR A 771 4.47 -32.80 7.24
CA TYR A 771 5.17 -33.50 8.32
C TYR A 771 5.66 -34.84 7.80
N THR A 772 6.98 -35.04 7.75
CA THR A 772 7.58 -36.31 7.29
C THR A 772 8.14 -37.07 8.49
N LEU A 773 7.63 -38.28 8.69
CA LEU A 773 8.19 -39.29 9.57
C LEU A 773 9.11 -40.15 8.73
N SER A 774 10.39 -40.28 9.09
CA SER A 774 11.37 -41.05 8.32
C SER A 774 11.97 -42.20 9.15
N GLY A 775 12.70 -43.10 8.48
CA GLY A 775 13.33 -44.25 9.14
C GLY A 775 12.33 -45.33 9.58
N LEU A 776 11.17 -45.41 8.92
CA LEU A 776 10.21 -46.51 9.05
C LEU A 776 10.75 -47.78 8.38
N THR A 777 10.34 -48.94 8.89
CA THR A 777 10.61 -50.25 8.29
C THR A 777 9.55 -50.56 7.24
N VAL A 778 9.94 -50.67 5.98
CA VAL A 778 9.02 -51.08 4.89
C VAL A 778 8.41 -52.46 5.20
N GLY A 779 7.08 -52.55 5.10
CA GLY A 779 6.30 -53.75 5.41
C GLY A 779 5.89 -53.91 6.88
N GLU A 780 6.37 -53.04 7.79
CA GLU A 780 5.90 -53.00 9.18
C GLU A 780 4.58 -52.22 9.29
N THR A 781 3.70 -52.65 10.19
CA THR A 781 2.43 -51.94 10.46
C THR A 781 2.63 -50.91 11.56
N TYR A 782 2.17 -49.70 11.31
CA TYR A 782 2.22 -48.59 12.24
C TYR A 782 0.82 -48.05 12.54
N LYS A 783 0.70 -47.40 13.70
CA LYS A 783 -0.48 -46.61 14.05
C LYS A 783 -0.04 -45.19 14.39
N LEU A 784 -0.32 -44.29 13.47
CA LEU A 784 -0.15 -42.86 13.65
C LEU A 784 -1.31 -42.31 14.47
N LYS A 785 -1.01 -41.41 15.42
CA LYS A 785 -1.97 -40.53 16.08
C LYS A 785 -1.54 -39.08 15.87
N ILE A 786 -2.44 -38.22 15.40
CA ILE A 786 -2.26 -36.77 15.32
C ILE A 786 -3.24 -36.13 16.30
N PHE A 787 -2.71 -35.40 17.28
CA PHE A 787 -3.50 -34.78 18.35
C PHE A 787 -3.90 -33.36 17.93
N ILE A 788 -5.20 -33.08 17.99
CA ILE A 788 -5.80 -31.85 17.47
C ILE A 788 -6.87 -31.29 18.41
N ARG A 789 -6.98 -29.96 18.42
CA ARG A 789 -8.03 -29.23 19.12
C ARG A 789 -8.34 -27.91 18.42
N PRO A 790 -9.50 -27.29 18.71
CA PRO A 790 -9.84 -25.97 18.17
C PRO A 790 -8.92 -24.88 18.70
N TRP A 791 -8.53 -23.95 17.83
CA TRP A 791 -7.72 -22.78 18.16
C TRP A 791 -8.57 -21.54 18.46
N ASP A 792 -9.44 -21.15 17.51
CA ASP A 792 -10.34 -20.00 17.62
C ASP A 792 -11.82 -20.41 17.50
N LEU A 793 -12.65 -19.71 18.27
CA LEU A 793 -14.07 -19.95 18.47
C LEU A 793 -14.95 -18.75 18.10
N VAL A 794 -14.36 -17.57 17.83
CA VAL A 794 -15.12 -16.32 17.62
C VAL A 794 -15.39 -16.06 16.14
N GLY A 795 -16.32 -16.85 15.58
CA GLY A 795 -17.24 -16.43 14.51
C GLY A 795 -16.72 -15.99 13.14
N ALA A 796 -15.42 -16.00 12.84
CA ALA A 796 -14.88 -15.43 11.59
C ALA A 796 -13.79 -16.24 10.88
N SER A 797 -13.51 -17.49 11.27
CA SER A 797 -12.68 -18.36 10.43
C SER A 797 -13.08 -19.84 10.45
N SER A 798 -14.00 -20.21 9.54
CA SER A 798 -14.08 -21.56 9.00
C SER A 798 -12.80 -21.83 8.20
N ARG A 799 -11.86 -22.54 8.83
CA ARG A 799 -10.58 -22.97 8.23
C ARG A 799 -10.70 -24.44 7.87
N PRO A 800 -11.22 -24.80 6.68
CA PRO A 800 -11.10 -26.17 6.21
C PRO A 800 -9.61 -26.52 6.03
N ILE A 801 -9.22 -27.75 6.33
CA ILE A 801 -7.86 -28.27 6.16
C ILE A 801 -7.93 -29.61 5.44
N ASP A 802 -7.25 -29.70 4.30
CA ASP A 802 -7.17 -30.93 3.50
C ASP A 802 -5.98 -31.76 3.99
N PHE A 803 -6.28 -32.96 4.48
CA PHE A 803 -5.30 -33.93 4.94
C PHE A 803 -5.02 -34.97 3.85
N GLU A 804 -3.79 -34.99 3.37
CA GLU A 804 -3.25 -36.03 2.49
C GLU A 804 -2.24 -36.88 3.29
N PHE A 805 -2.46 -38.21 3.36
CA PHE A 805 -1.52 -39.16 3.96
C PHE A 805 -0.82 -39.92 2.83
N ILE A 806 0.44 -39.57 2.55
CA ILE A 806 1.22 -40.10 1.43
C ILE A 806 2.19 -41.16 1.97
N ASN A 807 1.90 -42.42 1.64
CA ASN A 807 2.62 -43.61 2.05
C ASN A 807 3.14 -44.34 0.80
N GLY A 808 4.38 -44.04 0.38
CA GLY A 808 4.96 -44.64 -0.82
C GLY A 808 4.24 -44.23 -2.11
N ALA A 809 3.48 -45.14 -2.70
CA ALA A 809 2.69 -44.89 -3.91
C ALA A 809 1.21 -44.57 -3.60
N THR A 810 0.76 -44.81 -2.37
CA THR A 810 -0.61 -44.60 -1.93
C THR A 810 -0.78 -43.22 -1.29
N THR A 811 -1.83 -42.49 -1.66
CA THR A 811 -2.27 -41.25 -1.00
C THR A 811 -3.70 -41.42 -0.52
N ASP A 812 -3.94 -41.28 0.79
CA ASP A 812 -5.27 -41.31 1.39
C ASP A 812 -5.75 -39.91 1.78
N THR A 813 -6.98 -39.55 1.42
CA THR A 813 -7.67 -38.28 1.76
C THR A 813 -8.95 -38.55 2.56
N PRO A 814 -8.87 -38.81 3.88
CA PRO A 814 -9.96 -39.44 4.64
C PRO A 814 -11.14 -38.53 5.00
N PHE A 815 -11.03 -37.21 4.82
CA PHE A 815 -12.04 -36.25 5.29
C PHE A 815 -12.67 -35.38 4.18
N GLY A 816 -12.04 -35.26 3.01
CA GLY A 816 -12.41 -34.27 1.98
C GLY A 816 -12.06 -32.83 2.37
N SER A 817 -12.35 -32.46 3.62
CA SER A 817 -12.10 -31.17 4.25
C SER A 817 -12.26 -31.33 5.77
N LEU A 818 -11.24 -31.06 6.59
CA LEU A 818 -11.42 -31.03 8.04
C LEU A 818 -11.71 -29.61 8.54
N VAL A 819 -12.95 -29.36 8.95
CA VAL A 819 -13.39 -28.03 9.39
C VAL A 819 -12.77 -27.60 10.74
N THR A 820 -11.99 -26.52 10.74
CA THR A 820 -11.60 -25.69 11.92
C THR A 820 -10.81 -26.36 13.06
N ASP A 821 -10.05 -27.42 12.78
CA ASP A 821 -9.48 -28.30 13.82
C ASP A 821 -10.55 -28.86 14.79
N ARG A 822 -11.83 -28.92 14.36
CA ARG A 822 -13.02 -29.41 15.10
C ARG A 822 -13.54 -30.73 14.53
N PRO A 823 -12.79 -31.83 14.64
CA PRO A 823 -13.20 -33.11 14.07
C PRO A 823 -14.44 -33.73 14.78
N GLY A 824 -14.84 -33.19 15.94
CA GLY A 824 -16.11 -33.54 16.60
C GLY A 824 -17.35 -33.26 15.75
N VAL A 825 -17.25 -32.30 14.83
CA VAL A 825 -18.28 -32.04 13.81
C VAL A 825 -18.55 -33.32 13.01
N VAL A 826 -17.51 -33.91 12.39
CA VAL A 826 -17.56 -35.15 11.59
C VAL A 826 -18.16 -36.33 12.37
N LEU A 827 -17.90 -36.42 13.68
CA LEU A 827 -18.45 -37.50 14.52
C LEU A 827 -19.85 -37.24 15.09
N ASN A 828 -20.43 -36.05 14.82
CA ASN A 828 -21.64 -35.56 15.48
C ASN A 828 -21.56 -35.67 17.01
N ASN A 829 -20.40 -35.35 17.61
CA ASN A 829 -20.18 -35.47 19.05
C ASN A 829 -19.21 -34.43 19.64
N GLY A 830 -19.24 -34.32 20.97
CA GLY A 830 -18.48 -33.32 21.73
C GLY A 830 -19.05 -31.91 21.62
N ASN A 831 -18.19 -30.91 21.79
CA ASN A 831 -18.50 -29.49 21.64
C ASN A 831 -17.28 -28.72 21.09
N ASP A 832 -17.43 -27.41 20.86
CA ASP A 832 -16.40 -26.50 20.33
C ASP A 832 -15.11 -26.41 21.17
N HIS A 833 -15.06 -27.02 22.36
CA HIS A 833 -13.87 -27.11 23.19
C HIS A 833 -13.34 -28.55 23.34
N SER A 834 -13.97 -29.55 22.74
CA SER A 834 -13.48 -30.94 22.78
C SER A 834 -12.18 -31.08 21.98
N ALA A 835 -11.26 -31.90 22.49
CA ALA A 835 -10.01 -32.26 21.80
C ALA A 835 -10.07 -33.73 21.33
N TYR A 836 -9.29 -34.07 20.31
CA TYR A 836 -9.35 -35.36 19.64
C TYR A 836 -7.98 -35.83 19.17
N TYR A 837 -7.87 -37.09 18.77
CA TYR A 837 -6.81 -37.52 17.86
C TYR A 837 -7.35 -38.25 16.64
N VAL A 838 -6.81 -37.90 15.47
CA VAL A 838 -6.92 -38.70 14.24
C VAL A 838 -5.98 -39.89 14.38
N CYS A 839 -6.49 -41.08 14.10
CA CYS A 839 -5.75 -42.33 14.08
C CYS A 839 -5.66 -42.83 12.64
N TYR A 840 -4.47 -43.22 12.17
CA TYR A 840 -4.25 -43.87 10.88
C TYR A 840 -3.43 -45.14 11.07
N THR A 841 -3.97 -46.28 10.67
CA THR A 841 -3.28 -47.59 10.72
C THR A 841 -2.86 -47.99 9.31
N TYR A 842 -1.56 -48.10 9.08
CA TYR A 842 -0.98 -48.32 7.75
C TYR A 842 0.16 -49.32 7.78
N VAL A 843 0.45 -49.92 6.62
CA VAL A 843 1.68 -50.69 6.39
C VAL A 843 2.63 -49.77 5.64
N ALA A 844 3.85 -49.56 6.14
CA ALA A 844 4.79 -48.65 5.49
C ALA A 844 5.22 -49.19 4.12
N GLU A 845 4.89 -48.45 3.05
CA GLU A 845 5.32 -48.75 1.68
C GLU A 845 6.73 -48.21 1.38
N SER A 846 7.15 -47.20 2.13
CA SER A 846 8.46 -46.53 2.01
C SER A 846 9.11 -46.37 3.40
N THR A 847 10.34 -45.87 3.46
CA THR A 847 10.96 -45.50 4.74
C THR A 847 10.31 -44.29 5.40
N ASP A 848 9.48 -43.56 4.64
CA ASP A 848 8.90 -42.29 5.02
C ASP A 848 7.37 -42.33 4.89
N LEU A 849 6.68 -41.67 5.83
CA LEU A 849 5.28 -41.27 5.71
C LEU A 849 5.22 -39.74 5.72
N MET A 850 4.56 -39.15 4.73
CA MET A 850 4.28 -37.72 4.71
C MET A 850 2.81 -37.46 5.04
N ILE A 851 2.54 -36.59 6.01
CA ILE A 851 1.22 -36.03 6.25
C ILE A 851 1.25 -34.58 5.78
N ARG A 852 0.45 -34.26 4.77
CA ARG A 852 0.29 -32.89 4.27
C ARG A 852 -1.05 -32.34 4.73
N ALA A 853 -1.01 -31.15 5.31
CA ALA A 853 -2.15 -30.37 5.73
C ALA A 853 -2.17 -29.08 4.88
N THR A 854 -3.12 -28.96 3.97
CA THR A 854 -3.24 -27.86 3.01
C THR A 854 -4.47 -27.02 3.31
N VAL A 855 -4.33 -25.70 3.26
CA VAL A 855 -5.45 -24.74 3.24
C VAL A 855 -6.05 -24.83 1.83
N PRO A 856 -7.33 -25.22 1.68
CA PRO A 856 -7.96 -25.42 0.38
C PRO A 856 -7.94 -24.16 -0.48
N ILE A 857 -7.98 -24.37 -1.79
CA ILE A 857 -8.19 -23.28 -2.73
C ILE A 857 -9.69 -22.96 -2.70
N GLY A 858 -10.09 -21.69 -2.52
CA GLY A 858 -11.51 -21.25 -2.52
C GLY A 858 -12.17 -21.03 -1.16
N SER A 859 -11.54 -21.45 -0.05
CA SER A 859 -12.04 -21.10 1.29
C SER A 859 -12.28 -19.59 1.42
N LEU A 860 -13.41 -19.19 2.02
CA LEU A 860 -13.72 -17.82 2.44
C LEU A 860 -12.46 -17.11 3.04
N PRO A 861 -12.33 -15.77 2.97
CA PRO A 861 -11.11 -15.01 3.32
C PRO A 861 -10.62 -15.09 4.79
N ALA A 862 -11.19 -16.03 5.55
CA ALA A 862 -10.77 -16.59 6.83
C ALA A 862 -9.33 -17.18 6.82
N SER A 863 -8.32 -16.32 6.80
CA SER A 863 -6.91 -16.74 6.86
C SER A 863 -6.59 -17.64 8.06
N GLY A 864 -5.99 -18.80 7.83
CA GLY A 864 -5.45 -19.65 8.87
C GLY A 864 -4.87 -20.97 8.37
N SER A 865 -3.86 -21.49 9.09
CA SER A 865 -3.24 -22.79 8.81
C SER A 865 -3.56 -23.82 9.89
N PHE A 866 -3.24 -25.08 9.60
CA PHE A 866 -3.36 -26.20 10.54
C PHE A 866 -2.43 -26.04 11.77
N HIS A 867 -2.88 -26.46 12.95
CA HIS A 867 -2.10 -26.41 14.18
C HIS A 867 -1.70 -27.81 14.65
N LEU A 868 -0.42 -28.16 14.55
CA LEU A 868 0.07 -29.44 15.09
C LEU A 868 0.37 -29.28 16.59
N TYR A 869 -0.46 -29.89 17.44
CA TYR A 869 -0.26 -29.94 18.90
C TYR A 869 0.62 -31.12 19.31
N GLY A 870 0.48 -32.28 18.65
CA GLY A 870 1.30 -33.45 18.93
C GLY A 870 1.08 -34.58 17.95
N LEU A 871 2.04 -35.51 17.88
CA LEU A 871 2.02 -36.65 16.98
C LEU A 871 2.76 -37.85 17.59
N THR A 872 2.21 -39.05 17.49
CA THR A 872 2.93 -40.29 17.85
C THR A 872 2.75 -41.35 16.79
N ASN A 873 3.81 -42.09 16.46
CA ASN A 873 3.75 -43.24 15.55
C ASN A 873 4.15 -44.52 16.29
N GLU A 874 3.16 -45.36 16.57
CA GLU A 874 3.29 -46.62 17.30
C GLU A 874 3.69 -47.73 16.33
N VAL A 875 4.69 -48.54 16.68
CA VAL A 875 4.86 -49.87 16.07
C VAL A 875 3.66 -50.69 16.51
N VAL A 876 2.83 -51.15 15.57
CA VAL A 876 1.83 -52.18 15.86
C VAL A 876 2.58 -53.50 15.84
N PRO A 877 2.73 -54.19 17.00
CA PRO A 877 3.40 -55.49 17.00
C PRO A 877 2.65 -56.38 16.01
N GLN A 878 3.37 -56.92 15.02
CA GLN A 878 2.81 -57.98 14.20
C GLN A 878 2.36 -59.07 15.17
N VAL A 879 1.04 -59.28 15.27
CA VAL A 879 0.52 -60.45 15.97
C VAL A 879 1.12 -61.63 15.21
N SER A 880 2.02 -62.36 15.86
CA SER A 880 2.65 -63.53 15.25
C SER A 880 1.53 -64.38 14.68
N THR A 881 1.52 -64.51 13.34
CA THR A 881 0.52 -65.32 12.67
C THR A 881 0.83 -66.75 13.08
N ASP A 882 -0.03 -67.32 13.93
CA ASP A 882 0.08 -68.70 14.39
C ASP A 882 0.53 -69.59 13.23
N LEU A 883 1.66 -70.28 13.40
CA LEU A 883 2.32 -71.09 12.35
C LEU A 883 1.31 -72.06 11.72
N LEU A 884 0.79 -71.68 10.55
CA LEU A 884 -0.36 -72.34 9.93
C LEU A 884 0.11 -73.16 8.75
N VAL A 885 0.04 -74.48 8.84
CA VAL A 885 0.22 -75.35 7.68
C VAL A 885 -0.94 -75.14 6.70
N THR A 886 -0.65 -74.56 5.53
CA THR A 886 -1.63 -74.24 4.49
C THR A 886 -1.86 -75.39 3.52
N GLY A 887 -0.95 -76.37 3.47
CA GLY A 887 -1.15 -77.61 2.73
C GLY A 887 0.06 -78.52 2.76
N THR A 888 -0.14 -79.80 2.44
CA THR A 888 0.96 -80.77 2.29
C THR A 888 0.85 -81.53 0.97
N SER A 889 1.98 -81.91 0.38
CA SER A 889 2.03 -82.66 -0.88
C SER A 889 3.33 -83.47 -0.99
N ARG A 890 3.50 -84.18 -2.11
CA ARG A 890 4.79 -84.77 -2.50
C ARG A 890 5.12 -84.41 -3.95
N ASP A 891 6.40 -84.20 -4.24
CA ASP A 891 6.88 -83.97 -5.60
C ASP A 891 7.12 -85.26 -6.39
N ALA A 892 7.55 -85.13 -7.64
CA ALA A 892 7.89 -86.27 -8.51
C ALA A 892 9.10 -87.08 -8.02
N SER A 893 9.91 -86.55 -7.10
CA SER A 893 11.02 -87.25 -6.44
C SER A 893 10.61 -87.88 -5.10
N SER A 894 9.32 -87.81 -4.75
CA SER A 894 8.73 -88.23 -3.47
C SER A 894 9.17 -87.44 -2.23
N ASN A 895 9.79 -86.27 -2.39
CA ASN A 895 10.05 -85.35 -1.27
C ASN A 895 8.73 -84.90 -0.66
N PHE A 896 8.66 -84.76 0.68
CA PHE A 896 7.45 -84.31 1.37
C PHE A 896 7.47 -82.78 1.53
N ILE A 897 6.43 -82.12 1.02
CA ILE A 897 6.33 -80.67 0.99
C ILE A 897 5.30 -80.22 2.01
N ILE A 898 5.67 -79.25 2.85
CA ILE A 898 4.79 -78.56 3.79
C ILE A 898 4.77 -77.08 3.38
N ASN A 899 3.63 -76.63 2.86
CA ASN A 899 3.35 -75.21 2.68
C ASN A 899 2.80 -74.65 3.99
N TYR A 900 3.27 -73.49 4.41
CA TYR A 900 2.84 -72.85 5.65
C TYR A 900 2.79 -71.33 5.52
N LYS A 901 2.10 -70.69 6.46
CA LYS A 901 2.14 -69.25 6.70
C LYS A 901 2.70 -68.98 8.10
N GLY A 902 3.58 -67.99 8.21
CA GLY A 902 4.17 -67.51 9.46
C GLY A 902 4.52 -66.03 9.36
N ALA A 903 5.37 -65.54 10.26
CA ALA A 903 5.89 -64.17 10.18
C ALA A 903 6.66 -63.96 8.87
N ALA A 904 6.58 -62.76 8.29
CA ALA A 904 7.25 -62.45 7.02
C ALA A 904 8.78 -62.50 7.12
N SER A 905 9.45 -62.90 6.04
CA SER A 905 10.93 -62.94 5.94
C SER A 905 11.66 -63.70 7.06
N THR A 906 10.98 -64.61 7.75
CA THR A 906 11.45 -65.29 8.97
C THR A 906 11.90 -66.70 8.65
N THR A 907 13.02 -67.12 9.25
CA THR A 907 13.61 -68.45 9.02
C THR A 907 13.25 -69.41 10.14
N TYR A 908 12.66 -70.53 9.76
CA TYR A 908 12.15 -71.58 10.63
C TYR A 908 12.95 -72.87 10.47
N ASN A 909 13.07 -73.63 11.56
CA ASN A 909 13.65 -74.96 11.62
C ASN A 909 12.62 -76.04 11.27
N VAL A 910 13.06 -77.10 10.60
CA VAL A 910 12.24 -78.30 10.33
C VAL A 910 12.74 -79.47 11.18
N THR A 911 11.91 -79.94 12.10
CA THR A 911 12.21 -81.08 12.98
C THR A 911 11.27 -82.25 12.72
N LYS A 912 11.65 -83.45 13.17
CA LYS A 912 10.85 -84.67 13.03
C LYS A 912 10.72 -85.47 14.32
N SER A 913 9.62 -86.21 14.44
CA SER A 913 9.35 -87.21 15.47
C SER A 913 8.78 -88.48 14.82
N PRO A 914 9.25 -89.69 15.19
CA PRO A 914 8.75 -90.95 14.62
C PRO A 914 7.35 -91.36 15.12
N ASP A 915 6.84 -90.77 16.21
CA ASP A 915 5.62 -91.24 16.88
C ASP A 915 4.85 -90.19 17.72
N LEU A 916 5.24 -88.91 17.70
CA LEU A 916 4.78 -87.83 18.60
C LEU A 916 5.05 -88.02 20.11
N VAL A 917 5.51 -89.20 20.54
CA VAL A 917 5.87 -89.48 21.94
C VAL A 917 7.36 -89.18 22.17
N THR A 918 8.17 -89.51 21.17
CA THR A 918 9.58 -89.13 21.08
C THR A 918 9.67 -87.63 20.80
N PRO A 919 10.48 -86.86 21.56
CA PRO A 919 10.69 -85.44 21.30
C PRO A 919 11.13 -85.19 19.85
N PHE A 920 10.65 -84.09 19.29
CA PHE A 920 11.09 -83.64 17.96
C PHE A 920 12.59 -83.35 17.97
N GLY A 921 13.30 -83.90 17.00
CA GLY A 921 14.73 -83.71 16.77
C GLY A 921 15.03 -83.24 15.34
N PRO A 922 16.27 -82.84 15.04
CA PRO A 922 16.64 -82.46 13.69
C PRO A 922 16.50 -83.62 12.70
N LEU A 923 16.26 -83.28 11.44
CA LEU A 923 16.46 -84.19 10.30
C LEU A 923 17.93 -84.65 10.24
N THR A 924 18.19 -85.78 9.57
CA THR A 924 19.56 -86.33 9.41
C THR A 924 20.48 -85.33 8.69
N THR A 925 19.91 -84.57 7.74
CA THR A 925 20.48 -83.30 7.27
C THR A 925 19.59 -82.14 7.79
N PRO A 926 20.10 -81.22 8.63
CA PRO A 926 19.31 -80.08 9.10
C PRO A 926 18.72 -79.27 7.95
N LEU A 927 17.45 -78.90 8.08
CA LEU A 927 16.70 -78.13 7.08
C LEU A 927 16.08 -76.91 7.75
N THR A 928 16.30 -75.76 7.12
CA THR A 928 15.62 -74.50 7.44
C THR A 928 14.82 -74.03 6.23
N THR A 929 13.77 -73.25 6.48
CA THR A 929 12.88 -72.67 5.46
C THR A 929 12.58 -71.23 5.83
N THR A 930 12.60 -70.33 4.86
CA THR A 930 12.34 -68.90 5.07
C THR A 930 11.04 -68.52 4.37
N THR A 931 10.18 -67.77 5.06
CA THR A 931 8.96 -67.20 4.47
C THR A 931 9.28 -66.02 3.56
N ASP A 932 8.42 -65.76 2.58
CA ASP A 932 8.49 -64.54 1.77
C ASP A 932 7.92 -63.31 2.50
N ALA A 933 7.87 -62.18 1.81
CA ALA A 933 7.33 -60.92 2.33
C ALA A 933 5.81 -60.98 2.64
N ALA A 934 5.07 -61.96 2.09
CA ALA A 934 3.66 -62.21 2.40
C ALA A 934 3.48 -63.24 3.54
N GLY A 935 4.58 -63.70 4.15
CA GLY A 935 4.60 -64.71 5.21
C GLY A 935 4.44 -66.14 4.71
N VAL A 936 4.52 -66.39 3.39
CA VAL A 936 4.33 -67.73 2.80
C VAL A 936 5.66 -68.47 2.73
N GLY A 937 5.72 -69.70 3.25
CA GLY A 937 6.91 -70.53 3.27
C GLY A 937 6.65 -71.97 2.80
N GLN A 938 7.72 -72.66 2.40
CA GLN A 938 7.66 -74.03 1.91
C GLN A 938 8.86 -74.86 2.39
N ALA A 939 8.61 -75.82 3.29
CA ALA A 939 9.59 -76.82 3.67
C ALA A 939 9.55 -78.01 2.69
N ILE A 940 10.69 -78.35 2.08
CA ILE A 940 10.85 -79.52 1.19
C ILE A 940 11.74 -80.55 1.89
N ILE A 941 11.11 -81.56 2.48
CA ILE A 941 11.78 -82.62 3.24
C ILE A 941 12.20 -83.74 2.28
N PRO A 942 13.50 -84.08 2.17
CA PRO A 942 14.00 -85.06 1.22
C PRO A 942 13.35 -86.44 1.38
N ALA A 943 13.12 -87.15 0.27
CA ALA A 943 12.49 -88.47 0.29
C ALA A 943 13.16 -89.47 1.25
N THR A 944 14.50 -89.38 1.40
CA THR A 944 15.32 -90.18 2.33
C THR A 944 14.97 -89.97 3.80
N GLU A 945 14.34 -88.85 4.15
CA GLU A 945 13.89 -88.52 5.51
C GLU A 945 12.43 -88.90 5.76
N THR A 946 11.75 -89.49 4.78
CA THR A 946 10.30 -89.73 4.77
C THR A 946 9.92 -91.19 4.48
N ALA A 947 10.89 -92.09 4.68
CA ALA A 947 10.80 -93.49 4.30
C ALA A 947 9.93 -94.34 5.25
N GLU A 948 9.71 -93.88 6.48
CA GLU A 948 8.92 -94.60 7.48
C GLU A 948 7.44 -94.17 7.44
N ALA A 949 6.53 -95.13 7.59
CA ALA A 949 5.11 -94.93 7.30
C ALA A 949 4.33 -94.03 8.30
N ARG A 950 5.00 -93.49 9.33
CA ARG A 950 4.38 -92.73 10.44
C ARG A 950 5.24 -91.58 11.00
N GLU A 951 6.14 -91.01 10.21
CA GLU A 951 6.90 -89.83 10.66
C GLU A 951 6.04 -88.56 10.71
N PHE A 952 6.26 -87.75 11.75
CA PHE A 952 5.64 -86.45 11.97
C PHE A 952 6.70 -85.36 11.86
N TYR A 953 6.33 -84.21 11.28
CA TYR A 953 7.23 -83.07 11.06
C TYR A 953 6.64 -81.81 11.70
N ARG A 954 7.52 -80.92 12.15
CA ARG A 954 7.17 -79.64 12.76
C ARG A 954 8.01 -78.53 12.14
N ILE A 955 7.35 -77.41 11.87
CA ILE A 955 7.98 -76.12 11.59
C ILE A 955 8.00 -75.36 12.93
N GLU A 956 9.15 -74.86 13.35
CA GLU A 956 9.32 -74.10 14.60
C GLU A 956 10.40 -73.03 14.45
N GLU A 957 10.39 -72.02 15.33
CA GLU A 957 11.40 -70.96 15.39
C GLU A 957 12.68 -71.45 16.10
#